data_AF-A0A520II85-F1
#
_entry.id   AF-A0A520II85-F1
#
_cell.length_a   1.000
_cell.length_b   1.000
_cell.length_c   1.000
_cell.angle_alpha   90.00
_cell.angle_beta   90.00
_cell.angle_gamma   90.00
#
_symmetry.space_group_name_H-M   'P 1'
#
loop_
_entity.id
_entity.type
_entity.pdbx_description
1 polymer ?
#
loop_
_entity_poly.entity_id
_entity_poly.type
_entity_poly.pdbx_seq_one_letter_code
_entity_poly.pdbx_strand_id
1 'polypeptide(L)'
;MKKVVIYVLLLVQYFQVQSQEFRAPANPLVTHDPYFSIWSPSDSLNTSTTQHWTGANHSLTGLVSVDGKIFSFLGKTEKVYNTILPSADEKALEISYTEDKPVADWVNTNFNDKAWKSALGPAGSEPSQAKTPWKKDEIWVRRTFTLTKLSGNKLFLQIRHDDKATVYLNGKEIYSKPKLEGKFVYIPLNEATRKTLIKGKNVLSIYAVNTGGPSFLDAGLVEEPAAKDALIISDATQKSVAFNATQTIYEFTCGKIDLKLTFTSPQLMDDLDLLSRPISYISTKMKSNDGLAHDVNVYFGASTNIAVHNPSQSVSAITTGTGKVSILKAGTIDQPMLIRKGDDVRIDWGHMYLGISNEFKPALAATERTASIKRFFLNNPPAIKSDGELSGQNLLLNTSIGVGKVDTKEKEVFVMLGYDDLYSLQYFNQNLRPWWNNDGKQTLTNQMELAANDYQSIVKRCEEFDQKLYADALASGGEAYAKLCVMGYRQAVTAHKLVKSPEGELLFLSKENFSNGSIGTVDITYPSAPLFLIYNPDLLKGMMNGIFYYSESGKWNKPYAAHDLGTYPLANGQTYGEDMPVEESGNMLILAAAIAKAEGNPDYAKKHWKTLTIWAEYLSQKGLDPENQLSTDDFAGHLARNANLSVKAIVALGGYGMMANMLGEKATADRYTAMAKDMAKKWVQLADAGDHYALTFDDKNTWSQKYNLVWDKVLKLDLFPK
;
A
#
# COMPACT_ATOMS: atom_id res chain seq x y z
N MET A 1 52.39 2.54 44.20
CA MET A 1 51.73 3.22 43.05
C MET A 1 51.61 2.31 41.82
N LYS A 2 51.00 1.12 41.96
CA LYS A 2 50.82 0.14 40.85
C LYS A 2 49.52 -0.68 40.98
N LYS A 3 48.48 -0.12 41.61
CA LYS A 3 47.18 -0.79 41.78
C LYS A 3 45.94 0.11 41.58
N VAL A 4 46.10 1.31 41.03
CA VAL A 4 44.97 2.25 40.78
C VAL A 4 44.76 2.53 39.29
N VAL A 5 45.68 2.13 38.40
CA VAL A 5 45.58 2.40 36.95
C VAL A 5 44.79 1.32 36.18
N ILE A 6 44.55 0.15 36.77
CA ILE A 6 43.87 -0.96 36.09
C ILE A 6 42.33 -0.90 36.25
N TYR A 7 41.81 -0.15 37.23
CA TYR A 7 40.36 -0.02 37.42
C TYR A 7 39.70 1.08 36.59
N VAL A 8 40.47 2.03 36.03
CA VAL A 8 39.93 3.09 35.16
C VAL A 8 39.89 2.65 33.68
N LEU A 9 40.70 1.66 33.29
CA LEU A 9 40.73 1.12 31.92
C LEU A 9 39.65 0.05 31.63
N LEU A 10 38.91 -0.40 32.65
CA LEU A 10 37.82 -1.37 32.50
C LEU A 10 36.41 -0.76 32.62
N LEU A 11 36.30 0.55 32.94
CA LEU A 11 35.03 1.29 32.99
C LEU A 11 34.75 2.12 31.73
N VAL A 12 35.65 2.08 30.75
CA VAL A 12 35.39 2.49 29.37
C VAL A 12 35.22 1.22 28.51
N GLN A 13 34.46 0.24 29.00
CA GLN A 13 33.66 -0.55 28.07
C GLN A 13 32.68 0.43 27.46
N TYR A 14 33.02 0.88 26.27
CA TYR A 14 32.09 1.41 25.30
C TYR A 14 30.80 0.57 25.39
N PHE A 15 29.81 1.07 26.12
CA PHE A 15 28.46 1.01 25.62
C PHE A 15 28.48 1.83 24.34
N GLN A 16 28.98 1.23 23.26
CA GLN A 16 28.31 1.45 21.99
C GLN A 16 26.92 0.89 22.22
N VAL A 17 26.06 1.75 22.77
CA VAL A 17 24.68 1.75 22.38
C VAL A 17 24.78 1.82 20.86
N GLN A 18 24.73 0.66 20.20
CA GLN A 18 24.48 0.65 18.78
C GLN A 18 23.19 1.45 18.68
N SER A 19 23.30 2.64 18.08
CA SER A 19 22.17 3.35 17.51
C SER A 19 21.28 2.27 16.93
N GLN A 20 20.00 2.26 17.31
CA GLN A 20 19.00 1.40 16.70
C GLN A 20 19.28 1.42 15.19
N GLU A 21 19.66 0.26 14.62
CA GLU A 21 19.86 0.17 13.18
C GLU A 21 18.58 0.71 12.56
N PHE A 22 18.71 1.73 11.73
CA PHE A 22 17.57 2.39 11.15
C PHE A 22 16.78 1.36 10.33
N ARG A 23 15.56 1.08 10.79
CA ARG A 23 14.73 -0.01 10.26
C ARG A 23 13.35 0.53 9.90
N ALA A 24 13.02 0.45 8.62
CA ALA A 24 11.65 0.66 8.16
C ALA A 24 10.80 -0.59 8.49
N PRO A 25 9.51 -0.43 8.85
CA PRO A 25 8.60 -1.57 9.03
C PRO A 25 8.45 -2.44 7.77
N ALA A 26 8.53 -1.81 6.60
CA ALA A 26 8.64 -2.46 5.30
C ALA A 26 9.42 -1.54 4.35
N ASN A 27 10.25 -2.12 3.49
CA ASN A 27 11.02 -1.36 2.51
C ASN A 27 10.22 -1.23 1.20
N PRO A 28 9.94 -0.04 0.68
CA PRO A 28 9.29 0.11 -0.62
C PRO A 28 10.22 -0.33 -1.75
N LEU A 29 9.67 -1.06 -2.71
CA LEU A 29 10.42 -1.56 -3.87
C LEU A 29 9.88 -0.93 -5.16
N VAL A 30 8.57 -0.95 -5.35
CA VAL A 30 7.91 -0.34 -6.51
C VAL A 30 6.75 0.47 -5.95
N THR A 31 6.74 1.78 -6.13
CA THR A 31 5.74 2.64 -5.47
C THR A 31 5.32 3.78 -6.39
N HIS A 32 4.07 3.75 -6.85
CA HIS A 32 3.50 4.77 -7.74
C HIS A 32 2.19 5.33 -7.21
N ASP A 33 1.23 4.47 -6.90
CA ASP A 33 -0.10 4.83 -6.42
C ASP A 33 -0.67 3.72 -5.49
N PRO A 34 -1.89 3.89 -4.91
CA PRO A 34 -2.45 2.93 -3.96
C PRO A 34 -2.65 1.52 -4.51
N TYR A 35 -2.65 1.30 -5.82
CA TYR A 35 -2.78 -0.02 -6.44
C TYR A 35 -1.45 -0.59 -6.90
N PHE A 36 -0.62 0.24 -7.54
CA PHE A 36 0.69 -0.18 -8.01
C PHE A 36 1.78 0.12 -6.98
N SER A 37 1.78 -0.70 -5.93
CA SER A 37 2.79 -0.68 -4.87
C SER A 37 3.27 -2.08 -4.47
N ILE A 38 4.57 -2.24 -4.22
CA ILE A 38 5.23 -3.50 -3.85
C ILE A 38 6.33 -3.19 -2.82
N TRP A 39 6.35 -3.98 -1.76
CA TRP A 39 7.14 -3.76 -0.54
C TRP A 39 7.86 -5.05 -0.15
N SER A 40 9.01 -4.93 0.52
CA SER A 40 9.65 -6.01 1.27
C SER A 40 9.20 -5.94 2.73
N PRO A 41 8.46 -6.94 3.23
CA PRO A 41 8.01 -6.97 4.63
C PRO A 41 9.11 -7.50 5.59
N SER A 42 10.32 -7.78 5.10
CA SER A 42 11.41 -8.33 5.89
C SER A 42 12.71 -7.56 5.74
N ASP A 43 13.62 -7.81 6.69
CA ASP A 43 14.96 -7.23 6.73
C ASP A 43 15.87 -7.85 5.66
N SER A 44 15.54 -9.03 5.14
CA SER A 44 16.30 -9.73 4.10
C SER A 44 15.43 -10.02 2.89
N LEU A 45 15.64 -9.28 1.80
CA LEU A 45 14.76 -9.23 0.64
C LEU A 45 14.50 -10.60 -0.03
N ASN A 46 15.48 -11.51 0.02
CA ASN A 46 15.37 -12.85 -0.57
C ASN A 46 14.77 -13.91 0.36
N THR A 47 14.39 -13.55 1.60
CA THR A 47 13.85 -14.49 2.60
C THR A 47 12.33 -14.48 2.72
N SER A 48 11.68 -13.43 2.19
CA SER A 48 10.22 -13.28 2.17
C SER A 48 9.73 -12.98 0.76
N THR A 49 8.48 -13.34 0.46
CA THR A 49 7.82 -12.88 -0.77
C THR A 49 7.53 -11.38 -0.67
N THR A 50 7.69 -10.65 -1.76
CA THR A 50 7.31 -9.23 -1.83
C THR A 50 5.79 -9.06 -1.81
N GLN A 51 5.31 -7.98 -1.20
CA GLN A 51 3.90 -7.80 -0.88
C GLN A 51 3.36 -6.44 -1.32
N HIS A 52 2.08 -6.39 -1.63
CA HIS A 52 1.29 -5.16 -1.66
C HIS A 52 1.11 -4.63 -0.23
N TRP A 53 0.76 -3.35 -0.04
CA TRP A 53 0.51 -2.81 1.32
C TRP A 53 -0.66 -3.52 2.03
N THR A 54 -1.58 -4.13 1.28
CA THR A 54 -2.64 -5.00 1.85
C THR A 54 -2.08 -6.30 2.45
N GLY A 55 -0.77 -6.54 2.34
CA GLY A 55 -0.07 -7.77 2.72
C GLY A 55 -0.31 -8.94 1.76
N ALA A 56 -0.96 -8.72 0.61
CA ALA A 56 -1.14 -9.77 -0.40
C ALA A 56 0.14 -9.93 -1.22
N ASN A 57 0.44 -11.15 -1.67
CA ASN A 57 1.67 -11.41 -2.40
C ASN A 57 1.65 -10.75 -3.78
N HIS A 58 2.59 -9.82 -3.99
CA HIS A 58 2.95 -9.23 -5.28
C HIS A 58 4.36 -9.71 -5.60
N SER A 59 4.50 -11.02 -5.81
CA SER A 59 5.80 -11.69 -5.88
C SER A 59 6.64 -11.22 -7.06
N LEU A 60 7.81 -10.70 -6.71
CA LEU A 60 8.95 -10.49 -7.58
C LEU A 60 10.01 -11.53 -7.19
N THR A 61 10.64 -12.14 -8.19
CA THR A 61 11.71 -13.12 -8.00
C THR A 61 12.95 -12.65 -8.76
N GLY A 62 14.12 -12.67 -8.14
CA GLY A 62 15.39 -12.41 -8.80
C GLY A 62 16.42 -13.46 -8.45
N LEU A 63 16.99 -14.07 -9.49
CA LEU A 63 17.98 -15.13 -9.40
C LEU A 63 19.21 -14.77 -10.25
N VAL A 64 20.39 -15.14 -9.80
CA VAL A 64 21.64 -14.99 -10.56
C VAL A 64 22.37 -16.33 -10.65
N SER A 65 22.78 -16.72 -11.85
CA SER A 65 23.68 -17.85 -12.08
C SER A 65 25.10 -17.34 -12.16
N VAL A 66 26.02 -17.93 -11.39
CA VAL A 66 27.46 -17.66 -11.40
C VAL A 66 28.17 -18.98 -11.63
N ASP A 67 28.79 -19.13 -12.81
CA ASP A 67 29.42 -20.37 -13.27
C ASP A 67 28.50 -21.61 -13.12
N GLY A 68 27.21 -21.45 -13.41
CA GLY A 68 26.20 -22.50 -13.34
C GLY A 68 25.59 -22.75 -11.95
N LYS A 69 26.07 -22.09 -10.90
CA LYS A 69 25.44 -22.11 -9.56
C LYS A 69 24.44 -20.97 -9.43
N ILE A 70 23.22 -21.28 -9.01
CA ILE A 70 22.12 -20.30 -8.94
C ILE A 70 21.95 -19.80 -7.51
N PHE A 71 21.86 -18.47 -7.36
CA PHE A 71 21.63 -17.76 -6.11
C PHE A 71 20.34 -16.92 -6.19
N SER A 72 19.53 -16.93 -5.13
CA SER A 72 18.35 -16.07 -4.98
C SER A 72 18.69 -14.77 -4.28
N PHE A 73 18.41 -13.63 -4.90
CA PHE A 73 18.70 -12.30 -4.36
C PHE A 73 17.46 -11.40 -4.19
N LEU A 74 16.32 -11.75 -4.79
CA LEU A 74 15.07 -10.99 -4.67
C LEU A 74 13.89 -11.93 -4.50
N GLY A 75 13.17 -11.77 -3.39
CA GLY A 75 11.90 -12.43 -3.13
C GLY A 75 12.00 -13.94 -2.95
N LYS A 76 11.29 -14.45 -1.95
CA LYS A 76 11.10 -15.89 -1.81
C LYS A 76 10.03 -16.38 -2.77
N THR A 77 10.36 -17.40 -3.56
CA THR A 77 9.40 -18.07 -4.44
C THR A 77 8.20 -18.56 -3.64
N GLU A 78 7.00 -18.13 -4.05
CA GLU A 78 5.75 -18.58 -3.46
C GLU A 78 5.53 -20.08 -3.69
N LYS A 79 4.92 -20.73 -2.70
CA LYS A 79 4.38 -22.08 -2.90
C LYS A 79 3.16 -22.01 -3.80
N VAL A 80 3.05 -22.98 -4.70
CA VAL A 80 1.86 -23.17 -5.52
C VAL A 80 1.00 -24.24 -4.89
N TYR A 81 -0.30 -24.00 -4.83
CA TYR A 81 -1.26 -24.98 -4.35
C TYR A 81 -2.29 -25.26 -5.44
N ASN A 82 -2.63 -26.53 -5.65
CA ASN A 82 -3.76 -26.96 -6.45
C ASN A 82 -4.94 -27.23 -5.54
N THR A 83 -6.10 -26.69 -5.90
CA THR A 83 -7.34 -26.87 -5.13
C THR A 83 -7.87 -28.29 -5.22
N ILE A 84 -8.19 -28.89 -4.07
CA ILE A 84 -8.96 -30.13 -3.94
C ILE A 84 -10.40 -29.81 -3.53
N LEU A 85 -10.54 -28.91 -2.56
CA LEU A 85 -11.80 -28.37 -2.07
C LEU A 85 -11.62 -26.85 -1.97
N PRO A 86 -12.28 -26.03 -2.82
CA PRO A 86 -12.04 -24.59 -2.80
C PRO A 86 -12.53 -23.97 -1.48
N SER A 87 -11.96 -22.85 -1.07
CA SER A 87 -12.59 -21.90 -0.15
C SER A 87 -13.36 -20.82 -0.93
N ALA A 88 -14.16 -20.01 -0.23
CA ALA A 88 -15.06 -19.03 -0.83
C ALA A 88 -14.35 -17.86 -1.49
N ASP A 89 -13.07 -17.64 -1.17
CA ASP A 89 -12.18 -16.72 -1.89
C ASP A 89 -11.83 -17.22 -3.30
N GLU A 90 -11.83 -18.53 -3.54
CA GLU A 90 -11.57 -19.11 -4.86
C GLU A 90 -12.84 -19.22 -5.71
N LYS A 91 -13.94 -19.66 -5.10
CA LYS A 91 -15.21 -19.86 -5.78
C LYS A 91 -16.35 -19.80 -4.77
N ALA A 92 -17.51 -19.26 -5.15
CA ALA A 92 -18.71 -19.36 -4.33
C ALA A 92 -19.06 -20.84 -4.05
N LEU A 93 -19.27 -21.16 -2.77
CA LEU A 93 -19.44 -22.54 -2.31
C LEU A 93 -20.65 -22.64 -1.40
N GLU A 94 -21.46 -23.66 -1.64
CA GLU A 94 -22.56 -24.01 -0.74
C GLU A 94 -22.02 -24.68 0.52
N ILE A 95 -22.50 -24.23 1.67
CA ILE A 95 -22.23 -24.76 2.99
C ILE A 95 -23.53 -25.20 3.64
N SER A 96 -23.51 -26.33 4.36
CA SER A 96 -24.57 -26.72 5.27
C SER A 96 -24.19 -26.27 6.68
N TYR A 97 -25.06 -25.58 7.41
CA TYR A 97 -24.73 -25.07 8.74
C TYR A 97 -25.90 -25.07 9.74
N THR A 98 -25.55 -25.08 11.02
CA THR A 98 -26.46 -24.84 12.16
C THR A 98 -25.76 -23.98 13.19
N GLU A 99 -26.52 -23.18 13.93
CA GLU A 99 -26.06 -22.42 15.11
C GLU A 99 -26.61 -23.05 16.41
N ASP A 100 -27.31 -24.19 16.29
CA ASP A 100 -27.76 -25.01 17.41
C ASP A 100 -26.90 -26.27 17.49
N LYS A 101 -26.46 -26.61 18.71
CA LYS A 101 -25.56 -27.72 18.97
C LYS A 101 -26.12 -29.03 18.39
N PRO A 102 -25.42 -29.66 17.42
CA PRO A 102 -25.88 -30.90 16.82
C PRO A 102 -25.58 -32.12 17.72
N VAL A 103 -26.16 -33.27 17.37
CA VAL A 103 -25.87 -34.56 18.01
C VAL A 103 -24.41 -34.98 17.77
N ALA A 104 -23.86 -35.83 18.64
CA ALA A 104 -22.41 -36.07 18.74
C ALA A 104 -21.71 -36.61 17.47
N ASP A 105 -22.42 -37.29 16.57
CA ASP A 105 -21.87 -37.93 15.37
C ASP A 105 -21.90 -37.04 14.12
N TRP A 106 -22.21 -35.74 14.28
CA TRP A 106 -22.32 -34.76 13.20
C TRP A 106 -21.06 -34.59 12.35
N VAL A 107 -19.88 -35.06 12.78
CA VAL A 107 -18.64 -34.99 11.97
C VAL A 107 -18.50 -36.17 10.99
N ASN A 108 -19.31 -37.22 11.15
CA ASN A 108 -19.21 -38.44 10.37
C ASN A 108 -19.74 -38.26 8.94
N THR A 109 -19.17 -39.02 8.00
CA THR A 109 -19.49 -38.96 6.56
C THR A 109 -20.93 -39.36 6.22
N ASN A 110 -21.54 -40.19 7.07
CA ASN A 110 -22.90 -40.71 6.88
C ASN A 110 -23.97 -39.91 7.64
N PHE A 111 -23.59 -38.89 8.41
CA PHE A 111 -24.56 -38.08 9.14
C PHE A 111 -25.48 -37.32 8.16
N ASN A 112 -26.76 -37.25 8.52
CA ASN A 112 -27.81 -36.63 7.73
C ASN A 112 -28.03 -35.17 8.17
N ASP A 113 -27.46 -34.24 7.41
CA ASP A 113 -27.53 -32.80 7.62
C ASP A 113 -28.70 -32.12 6.89
N LYS A 114 -29.68 -32.87 6.35
CA LYS A 114 -30.82 -32.29 5.61
C LYS A 114 -31.67 -31.29 6.40
N ALA A 115 -31.65 -31.37 7.73
CA ALA A 115 -32.36 -30.42 8.60
C ALA A 115 -31.58 -29.13 8.86
N TRP A 116 -30.32 -29.06 8.45
CA TRP A 116 -29.48 -27.88 8.59
C TRP A 116 -29.80 -26.86 7.51
N LYS A 117 -29.45 -25.60 7.76
CA LYS A 117 -29.60 -24.53 6.77
C LYS A 117 -28.56 -24.72 5.67
N SER A 118 -28.89 -24.30 4.46
CA SER A 118 -27.93 -24.20 3.34
C SER A 118 -27.75 -22.74 2.93
N ALA A 119 -26.51 -22.32 2.69
CA ALA A 119 -26.17 -20.97 2.26
C ALA A 119 -24.79 -20.94 1.57
N LEU A 120 -24.36 -19.78 1.07
CA LEU A 120 -23.04 -19.61 0.48
C LEU A 120 -22.01 -19.21 1.55
N GLY A 121 -20.85 -19.86 1.56
CA GLY A 121 -19.69 -19.40 2.34
C GLY A 121 -19.12 -18.07 1.80
N PRO A 122 -18.32 -17.35 2.60
CA PRO A 122 -17.92 -17.69 3.97
C PRO A 122 -19.00 -17.30 4.99
N ALA A 123 -18.91 -17.85 6.20
CA ALA A 123 -19.79 -17.49 7.32
C ALA A 123 -19.14 -16.42 8.20
N GLY A 124 -19.91 -15.47 8.73
CA GLY A 124 -19.38 -14.39 9.55
C GLY A 124 -20.41 -13.32 9.90
N SER A 125 -20.04 -12.38 10.76
CA SER A 125 -20.93 -11.30 11.22
C SER A 125 -20.96 -10.10 10.27
N GLU A 126 -19.87 -9.87 9.51
CA GLU A 126 -19.71 -8.70 8.64
C GLU A 126 -20.21 -8.96 7.21
N PRO A 127 -21.27 -8.28 6.73
CA PRO A 127 -21.80 -8.49 5.38
C PRO A 127 -20.83 -8.16 4.24
N SER A 128 -19.83 -7.30 4.52
CA SER A 128 -18.76 -6.96 3.57
C SER A 128 -17.79 -8.13 3.36
N GLN A 129 -17.64 -9.02 4.35
CA GLN A 129 -16.69 -10.13 4.33
C GLN A 129 -17.37 -11.51 4.19
N ALA A 130 -18.60 -11.66 4.66
CA ALA A 130 -19.31 -12.92 4.73
C ALA A 130 -20.62 -12.93 3.92
N LYS A 131 -20.94 -14.08 3.33
CA LYS A 131 -22.19 -14.31 2.60
C LYS A 131 -23.26 -14.97 3.46
N THR A 132 -22.85 -15.78 4.44
CA THR A 132 -23.74 -16.39 5.43
C THR A 132 -23.62 -15.65 6.76
N PRO A 133 -24.69 -14.99 7.25
CA PRO A 133 -24.68 -14.36 8.56
C PRO A 133 -24.54 -15.38 9.68
N TRP A 134 -23.49 -15.24 10.49
CA TRP A 134 -23.29 -15.96 11.76
C TRP A 134 -23.61 -15.01 12.91
N LYS A 135 -24.66 -15.31 13.68
CA LYS A 135 -25.25 -14.40 14.69
C LYS A 135 -25.14 -14.89 16.13
N LYS A 136 -25.06 -16.20 16.36
CA LYS A 136 -24.87 -16.77 17.70
C LYS A 136 -23.38 -16.92 18.04
N ASP A 137 -23.08 -17.31 19.27
CA ASP A 137 -21.72 -17.55 19.73
C ASP A 137 -21.06 -18.76 19.04
N GLU A 138 -21.84 -19.72 18.52
CA GLU A 138 -21.34 -20.98 17.95
C GLU A 138 -21.92 -21.26 16.57
N ILE A 139 -21.12 -21.86 15.69
CA ILE A 139 -21.56 -22.38 14.39
C ILE A 139 -20.93 -23.74 14.09
N TRP A 140 -21.73 -24.62 13.51
CA TRP A 140 -21.29 -25.90 12.95
C TRP A 140 -21.53 -25.88 11.45
N VAL A 141 -20.48 -26.14 10.68
CA VAL A 141 -20.48 -26.12 9.21
C VAL A 141 -20.06 -27.48 8.68
N ARG A 142 -20.72 -27.93 7.61
CA ARG A 142 -20.42 -29.17 6.88
C ARG A 142 -20.37 -28.91 5.38
N ARG A 143 -19.39 -29.54 4.73
CA ARG A 143 -19.19 -29.50 3.28
C ARG A 143 -18.91 -30.90 2.75
N THR A 144 -19.76 -31.36 1.85
CA THR A 144 -19.53 -32.60 1.10
C THR A 144 -18.78 -32.29 -0.19
N PHE A 145 -17.80 -33.12 -0.55
CA PHE A 145 -17.10 -33.00 -1.84
C PHE A 145 -16.71 -34.36 -2.41
N THR A 146 -16.55 -34.41 -3.73
CA THR A 146 -16.20 -35.64 -4.45
C THR A 146 -14.74 -35.59 -4.89
N LEU A 147 -13.95 -36.56 -4.44
CA LEU A 147 -12.55 -36.70 -4.83
C LEU A 147 -12.40 -37.76 -5.93
N THR A 148 -11.87 -37.35 -7.08
CA THR A 148 -11.69 -38.25 -8.25
C THR A 148 -10.35 -38.99 -8.23
N LYS A 149 -9.30 -38.32 -7.75
CA LYS A 149 -7.94 -38.85 -7.64
C LYS A 149 -7.25 -38.27 -6.41
N LEU A 150 -6.43 -39.09 -5.77
CA LEU A 150 -5.50 -38.65 -4.73
C LEU A 150 -4.09 -38.57 -5.34
N SER A 151 -3.46 -37.40 -5.30
CA SER A 151 -2.08 -37.26 -5.76
C SER A 151 -1.08 -37.74 -4.68
N GLY A 152 0.21 -37.81 -5.02
CA GLY A 152 1.30 -37.97 -4.05
C GLY A 152 1.81 -36.64 -3.45
N ASN A 153 1.22 -35.51 -3.84
CA ASN A 153 1.64 -34.16 -3.45
C ASN A 153 1.34 -33.88 -1.98
N LYS A 154 2.09 -33.01 -1.31
CA LYS A 154 1.84 -32.64 0.10
C LYS A 154 0.46 -32.00 0.24
N LEU A 155 -0.29 -32.36 1.27
CA LEU A 155 -1.67 -31.91 1.47
C LEU A 155 -1.72 -30.83 2.55
N PHE A 156 -2.57 -29.82 2.37
CA PHE A 156 -2.75 -28.73 3.31
C PHE A 156 -4.23 -28.44 3.54
N LEU A 157 -4.57 -28.09 4.78
CA LEU A 157 -5.80 -27.39 5.12
C LEU A 157 -5.57 -25.89 4.91
N GLN A 158 -6.33 -25.29 4.01
CA GLN A 158 -6.42 -23.84 3.86
C GLN A 158 -7.55 -23.38 4.78
N ILE A 159 -7.28 -22.49 5.74
CA ILE A 159 -8.31 -22.05 6.70
C ILE A 159 -8.13 -20.58 7.07
N ARG A 160 -9.25 -19.86 7.16
CA ARG A 160 -9.36 -18.56 7.80
C ARG A 160 -10.53 -18.63 8.77
N HIS A 161 -10.28 -18.30 10.02
CA HIS A 161 -11.34 -18.15 11.01
C HIS A 161 -10.95 -17.02 11.96
N ASP A 162 -11.96 -16.44 12.59
CA ASP A 162 -11.79 -15.56 13.74
C ASP A 162 -12.16 -16.34 15.01
N ASP A 163 -11.39 -16.13 16.08
CA ASP A 163 -11.48 -16.87 17.34
C ASP A 163 -11.30 -18.39 17.20
N LYS A 164 -12.12 -19.21 17.85
CA LYS A 164 -11.84 -20.65 18.01
C LYS A 164 -12.43 -21.41 16.84
N ALA A 165 -11.63 -22.29 16.23
CA ALA A 165 -12.14 -23.27 15.27
C ALA A 165 -11.49 -24.65 15.43
N THR A 166 -12.30 -25.70 15.27
CA THR A 166 -11.87 -27.09 15.16
C THR A 166 -12.39 -27.69 13.85
N VAL A 167 -11.50 -28.26 13.05
CA VAL A 167 -11.81 -28.85 11.74
C VAL A 167 -11.66 -30.36 11.78
N TYR A 168 -12.62 -31.04 11.16
CA TYR A 168 -12.66 -32.48 10.99
C TYR A 168 -12.71 -32.83 9.49
N LEU A 169 -11.99 -33.88 9.10
CA LEU A 169 -12.02 -34.46 7.77
C LEU A 169 -12.42 -35.93 7.87
N ASN A 170 -13.59 -36.27 7.32
CA ASN A 170 -14.20 -37.59 7.42
C ASN A 170 -14.25 -38.12 8.87
N GLY A 171 -14.70 -37.27 9.80
CA GLY A 171 -14.82 -37.60 11.22
C GLY A 171 -13.53 -37.49 12.05
N LYS A 172 -12.36 -37.35 11.42
CA LYS A 172 -11.08 -37.19 12.13
C LYS A 172 -10.74 -35.72 12.34
N GLU A 173 -10.40 -35.33 13.56
CA GLU A 173 -9.89 -33.98 13.83
C GLU A 173 -8.54 -33.76 13.14
N ILE A 174 -8.42 -32.64 12.41
CA ILE A 174 -7.21 -32.28 11.65
C ILE A 174 -6.61 -30.94 12.07
N TYR A 175 -7.36 -30.13 12.81
CA TYR A 175 -6.95 -28.81 13.26
C TYR A 175 -7.81 -28.37 14.44
N SER A 176 -7.20 -27.76 15.46
CA SER A 176 -7.90 -27.04 16.51
C SER A 176 -7.03 -25.89 17.01
N LYS A 177 -7.55 -24.67 17.00
CA LYS A 177 -6.89 -23.50 17.59
C LYS A 177 -7.91 -22.63 18.33
N PRO A 178 -7.51 -22.03 19.46
CA PRO A 178 -8.37 -21.14 20.23
C PRO A 178 -8.57 -19.77 19.57
N LYS A 179 -7.62 -19.36 18.73
CA LYS A 179 -7.65 -18.09 18.01
C LYS A 179 -6.83 -18.17 16.73
N LEU A 180 -7.36 -17.60 15.65
CA LEU A 180 -6.63 -17.19 14.46
C LEU A 180 -7.19 -15.82 14.06
N GLU A 181 -6.35 -14.93 13.58
CA GLU A 181 -6.77 -13.64 13.04
C GLU A 181 -6.03 -13.40 11.72
N GLY A 182 -6.63 -12.61 10.83
CA GLY A 182 -6.02 -12.23 9.56
C GLY A 182 -6.41 -13.14 8.40
N LYS A 183 -5.43 -13.62 7.63
CA LYS A 183 -5.62 -14.25 6.31
C LYS A 183 -5.71 -15.77 6.36
N PHE A 184 -6.02 -16.39 5.22
CA PHE A 184 -5.91 -17.84 5.07
C PHE A 184 -4.49 -18.32 5.42
N VAL A 185 -4.43 -19.36 6.25
CA VAL A 185 -3.20 -20.10 6.56
C VAL A 185 -3.26 -21.50 5.97
N TYR A 186 -2.10 -22.05 5.64
CA TYR A 186 -1.96 -23.38 5.03
C TYR A 186 -1.31 -24.35 6.02
N ILE A 187 -2.12 -25.20 6.64
CA ILE A 187 -1.68 -26.15 7.68
C ILE A 187 -1.34 -27.48 7.03
N PRO A 188 -0.08 -27.97 7.10
CA PRO A 188 0.31 -29.24 6.52
C PRO A 188 -0.45 -30.40 7.17
N LEU A 189 -1.07 -31.25 6.35
CA LEU A 189 -1.78 -32.45 6.79
C LEU A 189 -0.85 -33.67 6.71
N ASN A 190 -0.79 -34.42 7.81
CA ASN A 190 0.06 -35.60 7.92
C ASN A 190 -0.50 -36.79 7.11
N GLU A 191 0.33 -37.84 6.96
CA GLU A 191 -0.05 -39.04 6.21
C GLU A 191 -1.26 -39.77 6.80
N ALA A 192 -1.42 -39.75 8.13
CA ALA A 192 -2.57 -40.35 8.79
C ALA A 192 -3.88 -39.62 8.45
N THR A 193 -3.84 -38.32 8.18
CA THR A 193 -4.98 -37.55 7.68
C THR A 193 -5.20 -37.80 6.20
N ARG A 194 -4.14 -37.89 5.39
CA ARG A 194 -4.27 -38.28 3.97
C ARG A 194 -5.04 -39.59 3.80
N LYS A 195 -4.77 -40.59 4.65
CA LYS A 195 -5.43 -41.90 4.61
C LYS A 195 -6.93 -41.86 4.90
N THR A 196 -7.46 -40.76 5.45
CA THR A 196 -8.92 -40.62 5.65
C THR A 196 -9.63 -40.19 4.38
N LEU A 197 -8.94 -39.56 3.41
CA LEU A 197 -9.52 -39.20 2.13
C LEU A 197 -9.75 -40.44 1.27
N ILE A 198 -10.97 -40.58 0.76
CA ILE A 198 -11.37 -41.68 -0.10
C ILE A 198 -11.71 -41.18 -1.50
N LYS A 199 -11.51 -42.03 -2.51
CA LYS A 199 -12.07 -41.77 -3.83
C LYS A 199 -13.61 -41.80 -3.73
N GLY A 200 -14.27 -40.74 -4.18
CA GLY A 200 -15.71 -40.55 -4.01
C GLY A 200 -16.04 -39.49 -2.95
N LYS A 201 -17.12 -39.70 -2.21
CA LYS A 201 -17.69 -38.72 -1.26
C LYS A 201 -16.81 -38.55 -0.02
N ASN A 202 -16.45 -37.32 0.29
CA ASN A 202 -15.75 -36.91 1.51
C ASN A 202 -16.52 -35.76 2.18
N VAL A 203 -16.26 -35.52 3.46
CA VAL A 203 -16.89 -34.46 4.26
C VAL A 203 -15.81 -33.69 5.03
N LEU A 204 -15.80 -32.36 4.86
CA LEU A 204 -15.09 -31.42 5.72
C LEU A 204 -16.11 -30.78 6.67
N SER A 205 -15.84 -30.86 7.97
CA SER A 205 -16.73 -30.35 9.02
C SER A 205 -15.97 -29.39 9.91
N ILE A 206 -16.60 -28.31 10.36
CA ILE A 206 -15.96 -27.27 11.16
C ILE A 206 -16.90 -26.85 12.29
N TYR A 207 -16.35 -26.72 13.49
CA TYR A 207 -17.01 -26.10 14.63
C TYR A 207 -16.23 -24.84 14.99
N ALA A 208 -16.91 -23.71 15.08
CA ALA A 208 -16.28 -22.45 15.46
C ALA A 208 -17.08 -21.72 16.55
N VAL A 209 -16.37 -20.91 17.34
CA VAL A 209 -16.91 -20.11 18.44
C VAL A 209 -16.44 -18.68 18.28
N ASN A 210 -17.37 -17.73 18.23
CA ASN A 210 -17.12 -16.31 18.34
C ASN A 210 -17.07 -15.95 19.84
N THR A 211 -15.93 -15.46 20.30
CA THR A 211 -15.70 -15.04 21.68
C THR A 211 -15.85 -13.52 21.87
N GLY A 212 -16.01 -12.77 20.78
CA GLY A 212 -16.38 -11.36 20.76
C GLY A 212 -15.87 -10.63 19.51
N GLY A 213 -16.60 -9.63 19.03
CA GLY A 213 -16.23 -8.85 17.84
C GLY A 213 -16.65 -9.50 16.51
N PRO A 214 -16.08 -9.04 15.38
CA PRO A 214 -16.42 -9.52 14.04
C PRO A 214 -15.98 -10.96 13.77
N SER A 215 -16.91 -11.86 13.42
CA SER A 215 -16.58 -13.27 13.16
C SER A 215 -16.35 -13.58 11.67
N PHE A 216 -15.49 -14.56 11.40
CA PHE A 216 -15.26 -15.11 10.06
C PHE A 216 -14.98 -16.61 10.14
N LEU A 217 -15.44 -17.39 9.15
CA LEU A 217 -15.10 -18.79 9.00
C LEU A 217 -15.15 -19.24 7.53
N ASP A 218 -14.02 -19.79 7.08
CA ASP A 218 -13.92 -20.50 5.81
C ASP A 218 -12.74 -21.49 5.80
N ALA A 219 -12.87 -22.56 5.03
CA ALA A 219 -11.80 -23.53 4.85
C ALA A 219 -11.90 -24.30 3.54
N GLY A 220 -10.74 -24.67 3.00
CA GLY A 220 -10.56 -25.51 1.83
C GLY A 220 -9.47 -26.57 2.05
N LEU A 221 -9.29 -27.43 1.05
CA LEU A 221 -8.19 -28.38 0.98
C LEU A 221 -7.42 -28.15 -0.29
N VAL A 222 -6.10 -28.12 -0.17
CA VAL A 222 -5.20 -27.91 -1.31
C VAL A 222 -4.02 -28.86 -1.24
N GLU A 223 -3.35 -29.06 -2.38
CA GLU A 223 -2.11 -29.83 -2.46
C GLU A 223 -0.98 -29.01 -3.07
N GLU A 224 0.25 -29.16 -2.56
CA GLU A 224 1.46 -28.51 -3.07
C GLU A 224 2.13 -29.45 -4.11
N PRO A 225 2.08 -29.15 -5.42
CA PRO A 225 2.66 -30.00 -6.44
C PRO A 225 4.16 -30.24 -6.20
N ALA A 226 4.61 -31.48 -6.38
CA ALA A 226 6.05 -31.75 -6.41
C ALA A 226 6.67 -30.98 -7.59
N ALA A 227 7.68 -30.15 -7.30
CA ALA A 227 8.42 -29.42 -8.33
C ALA A 227 9.08 -30.42 -9.29
N LYS A 228 8.52 -30.57 -10.50
CA LYS A 228 9.18 -31.33 -11.56
C LYS A 228 10.50 -30.62 -11.84
N ASP A 229 11.61 -31.35 -11.73
CA ASP A 229 12.94 -30.83 -12.03
C ASP A 229 13.35 -29.62 -11.18
N ALA A 230 13.27 -29.70 -9.85
CA ALA A 230 13.73 -28.63 -8.96
C ALA A 230 15.19 -28.21 -9.28
N LEU A 231 15.41 -26.91 -9.48
CA LEU A 231 16.75 -26.31 -9.46
C LEU A 231 17.26 -26.29 -8.03
N ILE A 232 18.55 -26.54 -7.84
CA ILE A 232 19.21 -26.23 -6.57
C ILE A 232 19.49 -24.73 -6.60
N ILE A 233 18.74 -23.99 -5.79
CA ILE A 233 18.88 -22.55 -5.61
C ILE A 233 19.47 -22.33 -4.22
N SER A 234 20.61 -21.65 -4.16
CA SER A 234 21.20 -21.20 -2.90
C SER A 234 20.72 -19.78 -2.58
N ASP A 235 20.71 -19.38 -1.31
CA ASP A 235 20.41 -18.00 -0.97
C ASP A 235 21.67 -17.13 -1.19
N ALA A 236 21.49 -15.97 -1.83
CA ALA A 236 22.51 -14.93 -1.80
C ALA A 236 22.64 -14.37 -0.38
N THR A 237 23.84 -13.97 0.02
CA THR A 237 24.08 -13.35 1.33
C THR A 237 23.86 -11.85 1.24
N GLN A 238 22.77 -11.34 1.81
CA GLN A 238 22.55 -9.90 1.91
C GLN A 238 23.59 -9.26 2.85
N LYS A 239 24.17 -8.13 2.43
CA LYS A 239 25.19 -7.38 3.16
C LYS A 239 24.63 -6.12 3.78
N SER A 240 23.78 -5.41 3.04
CA SER A 240 23.22 -4.13 3.48
C SER A 240 21.87 -3.86 2.80
N VAL A 241 21.10 -2.98 3.42
CA VAL A 241 19.97 -2.28 2.82
C VAL A 241 20.15 -0.79 3.10
N ALA A 242 20.01 0.02 2.07
CA ALA A 242 19.95 1.47 2.17
C ALA A 242 18.67 1.96 1.50
N PHE A 243 18.06 2.97 2.10
CA PHE A 243 16.77 3.46 1.66
C PHE A 243 16.81 5.00 1.60
N ASN A 244 16.45 5.52 0.42
CA ASN A 244 16.38 6.93 0.07
C ASN A 244 14.94 7.31 -0.35
N ALA A 245 14.74 8.60 -0.64
CA ALA A 245 13.43 9.14 -1.01
C ALA A 245 12.87 8.53 -2.30
N THR A 246 13.69 8.16 -3.28
CA THR A 246 13.23 7.56 -4.55
C THR A 246 13.80 6.16 -4.81
N GLN A 247 14.81 5.75 -4.04
CA GLN A 247 15.54 4.50 -4.25
C GLN A 247 15.64 3.59 -3.02
N THR A 248 15.56 2.28 -3.25
CA THR A 248 15.91 1.26 -2.25
C THR A 248 17.01 0.38 -2.81
N ILE A 249 18.11 0.28 -2.07
CA ILE A 249 19.36 -0.32 -2.54
C ILE A 249 19.72 -1.47 -1.61
N TYR A 250 20.00 -2.63 -2.19
CA TYR A 250 20.46 -3.82 -1.49
C TYR A 250 21.81 -4.27 -2.05
N GLU A 251 22.69 -4.73 -1.17
CA GLU A 251 23.95 -5.35 -1.59
C GLU A 251 23.96 -6.82 -1.18
N PHE A 252 24.43 -7.67 -2.09
CA PHE A 252 24.51 -9.11 -1.91
C PHE A 252 25.87 -9.65 -2.33
N THR A 253 26.27 -10.75 -1.70
CA THR A 253 27.30 -11.64 -2.24
C THR A 253 26.64 -12.92 -2.77
N CYS A 254 26.89 -13.22 -4.03
CA CYS A 254 26.35 -14.35 -4.80
C CYS A 254 27.51 -15.23 -5.27
N GLY A 255 28.04 -16.07 -4.39
CA GLY A 255 29.28 -16.80 -4.67
C GLY A 255 30.45 -15.85 -4.91
N LYS A 256 30.97 -15.84 -6.14
CA LYS A 256 32.15 -15.04 -6.56
C LYS A 256 31.79 -13.67 -7.16
N ILE A 257 30.52 -13.30 -7.12
CA ILE A 257 30.01 -12.02 -7.62
C ILE A 257 29.41 -11.25 -6.45
N ASP A 258 29.76 -9.97 -6.32
CA ASP A 258 28.99 -9.01 -5.54
C ASP A 258 27.94 -8.35 -6.45
N LEU A 259 26.71 -8.26 -5.95
CA LEU A 259 25.54 -7.77 -6.67
C LEU A 259 24.90 -6.63 -5.87
N LYS A 260 24.77 -5.46 -6.49
CA LYS A 260 24.00 -4.33 -5.98
C LYS A 260 22.67 -4.26 -6.74
N LEU A 261 21.57 -4.45 -6.03
CA LEU A 261 20.21 -4.36 -6.55
C LEU A 261 19.63 -3.00 -6.17
N THR A 262 19.18 -2.21 -7.13
CA THR A 262 18.55 -0.91 -6.89
C THR A 262 17.14 -0.89 -7.48
N PHE A 263 16.18 -0.58 -6.63
CA PHE A 263 14.83 -0.24 -7.03
C PHE A 263 14.71 1.28 -7.13
N THR A 264 14.28 1.80 -8.27
CA THR A 264 14.05 3.24 -8.47
C THR A 264 12.61 3.48 -8.89
N SER A 265 11.85 4.17 -8.04
CA SER A 265 10.52 4.72 -8.38
C SER A 265 10.66 6.24 -8.49
N PRO A 266 10.67 6.81 -9.72
CA PRO A 266 11.04 8.21 -9.95
C PRO A 266 9.91 9.18 -9.58
N GLN A 267 9.53 9.20 -8.31
CA GLN A 267 8.49 10.07 -7.75
C GLN A 267 9.02 11.50 -7.55
N LEU A 268 9.45 12.15 -8.64
CA LEU A 268 9.99 13.52 -8.62
C LEU A 268 8.84 14.52 -8.82
N MET A 269 8.55 15.34 -7.80
CA MET A 269 7.37 16.22 -7.81
C MET A 269 7.52 17.46 -8.71
N ASP A 270 8.73 17.76 -9.18
CA ASP A 270 9.01 18.86 -10.12
C ASP A 270 8.57 18.54 -11.56
N ASP A 271 8.21 17.29 -11.84
CA ASP A 271 7.86 16.78 -13.17
C ASP A 271 6.63 15.85 -13.08
N LEU A 272 5.44 16.41 -13.29
CA LEU A 272 4.16 15.70 -13.13
C LEU A 272 3.97 14.55 -14.13
N ASP A 273 4.54 14.67 -15.32
CA ASP A 273 4.49 13.62 -16.33
C ASP A 273 5.33 12.42 -15.89
N LEU A 274 6.54 12.67 -15.36
CA LEU A 274 7.38 11.61 -14.79
C LEU A 274 6.78 11.04 -13.49
N LEU A 275 6.28 11.89 -12.60
CA LEU A 275 5.63 11.49 -11.35
C LEU A 275 4.45 10.55 -11.60
N SER A 276 3.67 10.80 -12.65
CA SER A 276 2.52 9.96 -13.00
C SER A 276 2.84 8.78 -13.89
N ARG A 277 4.04 8.71 -14.50
CA ARG A 277 4.45 7.59 -15.35
C ARG A 277 4.67 6.35 -14.48
N PRO A 278 3.81 5.32 -14.59
CA PRO A 278 3.76 4.22 -13.62
C PRO A 278 4.79 3.14 -13.97
N ILE A 279 6.08 3.51 -13.99
CA ILE A 279 7.21 2.65 -14.36
C ILE A 279 8.33 2.80 -13.31
N SER A 280 8.71 1.69 -12.69
CA SER A 280 9.89 1.59 -11.82
C SER A 280 11.00 0.80 -12.51
N TYR A 281 12.25 1.15 -12.20
CA TYR A 281 13.43 0.42 -12.62
C TYR A 281 13.88 -0.55 -11.53
N ILE A 282 14.27 -1.75 -11.93
CA ILE A 282 14.93 -2.74 -11.07
C ILE A 282 16.28 -3.05 -11.73
N SER A 283 17.34 -2.44 -11.20
CA SER A 283 18.70 -2.56 -11.77
C SER A 283 19.60 -3.42 -10.91
N THR A 284 20.46 -4.19 -11.58
CA THR A 284 21.48 -5.04 -10.96
C THR A 284 22.84 -4.67 -11.50
N LYS A 285 23.70 -4.19 -10.62
CA LYS A 285 25.12 -3.92 -10.86
C LYS A 285 25.94 -5.06 -10.27
N MET A 286 26.84 -5.65 -11.04
CA MET A 286 27.58 -6.86 -10.67
C MET A 286 29.08 -6.69 -10.93
N LYS A 287 29.90 -7.22 -10.02
CA LYS A 287 31.37 -7.27 -10.15
C LYS A 287 31.93 -8.55 -9.53
N SER A 288 33.05 -9.04 -10.04
CA SER A 288 33.80 -10.14 -9.41
C SER A 288 34.39 -9.70 -8.08
N ASN A 289 34.31 -10.58 -7.07
CA ASN A 289 34.90 -10.38 -5.75
C ASN A 289 36.15 -11.25 -5.51
N ASP A 290 36.56 -12.07 -6.48
CA ASP A 290 37.79 -12.88 -6.43
C ASP A 290 38.84 -12.47 -7.49
N GLY A 291 38.52 -11.47 -8.33
CA GLY A 291 39.40 -10.95 -9.36
C GLY A 291 39.39 -11.75 -10.68
N LEU A 292 38.62 -12.84 -10.78
CA LEU A 292 38.48 -13.65 -11.99
C LEU A 292 37.19 -13.31 -12.76
N ALA A 293 37.17 -13.68 -14.05
CA ALA A 293 36.01 -13.49 -14.90
C ALA A 293 35.03 -14.68 -14.80
N HIS A 294 33.79 -14.41 -14.38
CA HIS A 294 32.74 -15.43 -14.19
C HIS A 294 31.66 -15.35 -15.25
N ASP A 295 31.10 -16.50 -15.63
CA ASP A 295 29.92 -16.50 -16.50
C ASP A 295 28.68 -16.20 -15.67
N VAL A 296 27.96 -15.13 -16.06
CA VAL A 296 26.82 -14.62 -15.29
C VAL A 296 25.56 -14.52 -16.14
N ASN A 297 24.46 -15.04 -15.59
CA ASN A 297 23.11 -14.87 -16.14
C ASN A 297 22.19 -14.35 -15.02
N VAL A 298 21.34 -13.36 -15.34
CA VAL A 298 20.38 -12.77 -14.40
C VAL A 298 18.97 -13.10 -14.84
N TYR A 299 18.12 -13.48 -13.89
CA TYR A 299 16.71 -13.78 -14.10
C TYR A 299 15.85 -12.89 -13.20
N PHE A 300 14.77 -12.35 -13.78
CA PHE A 300 13.69 -11.67 -13.10
C PHE A 300 12.35 -12.35 -13.40
N GLY A 301 11.56 -12.60 -12.37
CA GLY A 301 10.20 -13.10 -12.44
C GLY A 301 9.23 -12.13 -11.79
N ALA A 302 8.07 -11.90 -12.42
CA ALA A 302 6.96 -11.15 -11.83
C ALA A 302 5.67 -11.97 -11.88
N SER A 303 5.01 -12.09 -10.75
CA SER A 303 3.72 -12.78 -10.62
C SER A 303 2.58 -11.95 -11.20
N THR A 304 1.68 -12.58 -11.97
CA THR A 304 0.45 -11.91 -12.42
C THR A 304 -0.51 -11.56 -11.29
N ASN A 305 -0.24 -11.99 -10.05
CA ASN A 305 -1.00 -11.55 -8.88
C ASN A 305 -0.88 -10.06 -8.58
N ILE A 306 0.07 -9.37 -9.23
CA ILE A 306 0.17 -7.90 -9.24
C ILE A 306 -1.04 -7.26 -9.94
N ALA A 307 -1.70 -7.97 -10.85
CA ALA A 307 -2.82 -7.46 -11.66
C ALA A 307 -4.18 -8.06 -11.26
N VAL A 308 -4.31 -8.62 -10.05
CA VAL A 308 -5.56 -9.24 -9.59
C VAL A 308 -5.89 -8.85 -8.15
N HIS A 309 -7.19 -8.84 -7.84
CA HIS A 309 -7.69 -8.69 -6.49
C HIS A 309 -7.59 -10.00 -5.72
N ASN A 310 -7.87 -11.13 -6.40
CA ASN A 310 -7.78 -12.48 -5.85
C ASN A 310 -6.91 -13.38 -6.75
N PRO A 311 -5.97 -14.16 -6.18
CA PRO A 311 -5.16 -15.14 -6.92
C PRO A 311 -5.93 -16.13 -7.81
N SER A 312 -7.23 -16.37 -7.54
CA SER A 312 -8.09 -17.24 -8.33
C SER A 312 -8.62 -16.61 -9.63
N GLN A 313 -8.41 -15.30 -9.83
CA GLN A 313 -8.88 -14.63 -11.04
C GLN A 313 -8.07 -15.08 -12.27
N SER A 314 -8.78 -15.34 -13.35
CA SER A 314 -8.17 -15.68 -14.63
C SER A 314 -7.48 -14.45 -15.23
N VAL A 315 -6.24 -14.66 -15.65
CA VAL A 315 -5.42 -13.67 -16.33
C VAL A 315 -5.05 -14.15 -17.72
N SER A 316 -4.74 -13.20 -18.58
CA SER A 316 -4.10 -13.42 -19.87
C SER A 316 -2.74 -12.74 -19.87
N ALA A 317 -1.74 -13.39 -20.48
CA ALA A 317 -0.39 -12.89 -20.64
C ALA A 317 0.08 -13.01 -22.10
N ILE A 318 0.66 -11.94 -22.63
CA ILE A 318 1.19 -11.87 -24.00
C ILE A 318 2.60 -11.28 -24.01
N THR A 319 3.36 -11.59 -25.05
CA THR A 319 4.59 -10.86 -25.39
C THR A 319 4.27 -9.75 -26.38
N THR A 320 4.82 -8.56 -26.15
CA THR A 320 4.71 -7.38 -26.99
C THR A 320 6.03 -6.60 -26.95
N GLY A 321 6.07 -5.41 -27.52
CA GLY A 321 7.25 -4.55 -27.47
C GLY A 321 7.29 -3.56 -28.63
N THR A 322 8.45 -2.95 -28.78
CA THR A 322 8.80 -2.08 -29.92
C THR A 322 10.10 -2.60 -30.57
N GLY A 323 10.64 -1.86 -31.53
CA GLY A 323 11.98 -2.15 -32.05
C GLY A 323 13.08 -2.08 -30.98
N LYS A 324 12.86 -1.37 -29.86
CA LYS A 324 13.87 -1.11 -28.82
C LYS A 324 13.61 -1.82 -27.49
N VAL A 325 12.37 -2.17 -27.18
CA VAL A 325 12.02 -2.85 -25.91
C VAL A 325 11.22 -4.12 -26.15
N SER A 326 11.50 -5.16 -25.35
CA SER A 326 10.72 -6.40 -25.28
C SER A 326 9.91 -6.40 -23.98
N ILE A 327 8.65 -6.82 -24.05
CA ILE A 327 7.69 -6.64 -22.96
C ILE A 327 6.84 -7.90 -22.78
N LEU A 328 6.64 -8.33 -21.54
CA LEU A 328 5.55 -9.20 -21.15
C LEU A 328 4.42 -8.36 -20.54
N LYS A 329 3.21 -8.49 -21.07
CA LYS A 329 2.01 -7.77 -20.62
C LYS A 329 1.01 -8.79 -20.08
N ALA A 330 0.40 -8.52 -18.93
CA ALA A 330 -0.65 -9.36 -18.37
C ALA A 330 -1.74 -8.56 -17.64
N GLY A 331 -2.94 -9.10 -17.55
CA GLY A 331 -4.06 -8.51 -16.82
C GLY A 331 -5.19 -9.53 -16.63
N THR A 332 -6.22 -9.20 -15.84
CA THR A 332 -7.40 -10.05 -15.74
C THR A 332 -8.12 -10.14 -17.08
N ILE A 333 -8.79 -11.26 -17.32
CA ILE A 333 -9.67 -11.39 -18.49
C ILE A 333 -10.95 -10.56 -18.30
N ASP A 334 -11.49 -10.54 -17.08
CA ASP A 334 -12.79 -9.93 -16.79
C ASP A 334 -12.79 -8.39 -16.81
N GLN A 335 -11.63 -7.75 -16.52
CA GLN A 335 -11.46 -6.29 -16.49
C GLN A 335 -12.61 -5.53 -15.77
N PRO A 336 -12.96 -5.84 -14.49
CA PRO A 336 -14.00 -5.17 -13.70
C PRO A 336 -13.63 -3.73 -13.30
N MET A 337 -13.50 -2.87 -14.30
CA MET A 337 -12.99 -1.52 -14.20
C MET A 337 -13.79 -0.67 -13.21
N LEU A 338 -13.10 -0.16 -12.19
CA LEU A 338 -13.65 0.73 -11.15
C LEU A 338 -14.83 0.14 -10.37
N ILE A 339 -14.95 -1.19 -10.30
CA ILE A 339 -16.04 -1.85 -9.55
C ILE A 339 -15.70 -1.99 -8.07
N ARG A 340 -14.46 -2.35 -7.75
CA ARG A 340 -14.04 -2.61 -6.36
C ARG A 340 -13.61 -1.34 -5.66
N LYS A 341 -14.08 -1.17 -4.42
CA LYS A 341 -13.79 0.00 -3.58
C LYS A 341 -13.66 -0.39 -2.11
N GLY A 342 -12.93 0.41 -1.34
CA GLY A 342 -12.77 0.24 0.11
C GLY A 342 -11.41 -0.32 0.53
N ASP A 343 -11.36 -0.78 1.77
CA ASP A 343 -10.19 -1.41 2.40
C ASP A 343 -9.89 -2.78 1.80
N ASP A 344 -8.63 -3.20 1.89
CA ASP A 344 -8.14 -4.51 1.40
C ASP A 344 -8.42 -4.82 -0.09
N VAL A 345 -8.77 -3.79 -0.87
CA VAL A 345 -8.95 -3.88 -2.32
C VAL A 345 -7.64 -3.65 -3.04
N ARG A 346 -7.39 -4.49 -4.05
CA ARG A 346 -6.32 -4.36 -5.03
C ARG A 346 -6.93 -4.19 -6.42
N ILE A 347 -6.16 -3.63 -7.34
CA ILE A 347 -6.58 -3.47 -8.72
C ILE A 347 -6.73 -4.82 -9.40
N ASP A 348 -7.79 -4.95 -10.19
CA ASP A 348 -8.05 -6.13 -11.01
C ASP A 348 -8.58 -5.77 -12.40
N TRP A 349 -8.32 -4.54 -12.86
CA TRP A 349 -8.46 -4.10 -14.24
C TRP A 349 -7.16 -3.46 -14.72
N GLY A 350 -7.05 -3.20 -16.01
CA GLY A 350 -5.80 -2.75 -16.62
C GLY A 350 -4.80 -3.89 -16.74
N HIS A 351 -3.52 -3.52 -16.89
CA HIS A 351 -2.47 -4.48 -17.22
C HIS A 351 -1.13 -4.12 -16.55
N MET A 352 -0.44 -5.14 -16.05
CA MET A 352 0.97 -5.05 -15.65
C MET A 352 1.89 -5.31 -16.83
N TYR A 353 3.09 -4.74 -16.79
CA TYR A 353 4.10 -4.82 -17.83
C TYR A 353 5.48 -5.08 -17.19
N LEU A 354 6.17 -6.12 -17.65
CA LEU A 354 7.58 -6.38 -17.38
C LEU A 354 8.37 -6.17 -18.67
N GLY A 355 9.09 -5.06 -18.75
CA GLY A 355 9.82 -4.61 -19.93
C GLY A 355 11.33 -4.61 -19.75
N ILE A 356 12.05 -4.71 -20.87
CA ILE A 356 13.52 -4.64 -20.89
C ILE A 356 14.01 -4.13 -22.26
N SER A 357 15.12 -3.39 -22.25
CA SER A 357 15.81 -2.95 -23.48
C SER A 357 16.32 -4.14 -24.31
N ASN A 358 16.10 -4.09 -25.62
CA ASN A 358 16.54 -5.12 -26.57
C ASN A 358 18.08 -5.20 -26.66
N GLU A 359 18.80 -4.17 -26.20
CA GLU A 359 20.27 -4.16 -26.16
C GLU A 359 20.84 -5.29 -25.27
N PHE A 360 20.08 -5.70 -24.25
CA PHE A 360 20.44 -6.79 -23.33
C PHE A 360 20.17 -8.18 -23.90
N LYS A 361 19.62 -8.28 -25.12
CA LYS A 361 19.27 -9.54 -25.81
C LYS A 361 18.49 -10.50 -24.90
N PRO A 362 17.38 -10.06 -24.31
CA PRO A 362 16.66 -10.81 -23.30
C PRO A 362 15.93 -12.04 -23.87
N ALA A 363 15.74 -13.06 -23.02
CA ALA A 363 14.81 -14.16 -23.26
C ALA A 363 13.59 -14.00 -22.34
N LEU A 364 12.39 -13.84 -22.93
CA LEU A 364 11.15 -13.60 -22.20
C LEU A 364 10.17 -14.75 -22.39
N ALA A 365 9.38 -15.08 -21.36
CA ALA A 365 8.19 -15.93 -21.54
C ALA A 365 7.22 -15.82 -20.37
N ALA A 366 5.93 -15.83 -20.68
CA ALA A 366 4.89 -16.14 -19.70
C ALA A 366 4.81 -17.66 -19.48
N THR A 367 4.62 -18.09 -18.23
CA THR A 367 4.46 -19.51 -17.89
C THR A 367 3.43 -19.73 -16.80
N GLU A 368 2.87 -20.92 -16.78
CA GLU A 368 2.26 -21.46 -15.55
C GLU A 368 3.27 -21.45 -14.41
N ARG A 369 2.81 -21.22 -13.17
CA ARG A 369 3.69 -21.14 -12.00
C ARG A 369 4.46 -22.44 -11.72
N THR A 370 3.88 -23.57 -12.09
CA THR A 370 4.47 -24.90 -11.91
C THR A 370 5.47 -25.27 -13.01
N ALA A 371 5.61 -24.43 -14.05
CA ALA A 371 6.56 -24.68 -15.12
C ALA A 371 8.00 -24.58 -14.61
N SER A 372 8.87 -25.46 -15.09
CA SER A 372 10.29 -25.40 -14.74
C SER A 372 10.95 -24.15 -15.33
N ILE A 373 11.60 -23.37 -14.47
CA ILE A 373 12.39 -22.20 -14.88
C ILE A 373 13.82 -22.59 -15.31
N LYS A 374 14.20 -23.87 -15.29
CA LYS A 374 15.53 -24.38 -15.72
C LYS A 374 15.97 -23.83 -17.07
N ARG A 375 15.03 -23.74 -18.01
CA ARG A 375 15.28 -23.27 -19.37
C ARG A 375 15.84 -21.85 -19.44
N PHE A 376 15.56 -21.00 -18.45
CA PHE A 376 16.06 -19.63 -18.39
C PHE A 376 17.52 -19.53 -17.95
N PHE A 377 18.12 -20.62 -17.48
CA PHE A 377 19.53 -20.69 -17.04
C PHE A 377 20.41 -21.54 -17.97
N LEU A 378 19.91 -21.89 -19.17
CA LEU A 378 20.70 -22.61 -20.18
C LEU A 378 21.74 -21.67 -20.81
N ASN A 379 22.90 -22.21 -21.20
CA ASN A 379 23.88 -21.47 -22.01
C ASN A 379 23.24 -21.10 -23.36
N ASN A 380 23.17 -19.79 -23.67
CA ASN A 380 22.33 -19.24 -24.74
C ASN A 380 20.86 -19.66 -24.58
N PRO A 381 20.12 -19.08 -23.62
CA PRO A 381 18.71 -19.38 -23.48
C PRO A 381 18.04 -19.08 -24.83
N PRO A 382 17.36 -20.07 -25.46
CA PRO A 382 16.74 -19.84 -26.76
C PRO A 382 15.78 -18.67 -26.62
N ALA A 383 15.72 -17.79 -27.63
CA ALA A 383 14.70 -16.75 -27.66
C ALA A 383 13.33 -17.44 -27.61
N ILE A 384 12.67 -17.39 -26.45
CA ILE A 384 11.34 -17.96 -26.30
C ILE A 384 10.38 -16.93 -26.88
N LYS A 385 10.17 -16.99 -28.20
CA LYS A 385 9.02 -16.31 -28.78
C LYS A 385 7.79 -17.00 -28.20
N SER A 386 6.90 -16.24 -27.57
CA SER A 386 5.60 -16.77 -27.17
C SER A 386 4.83 -17.11 -28.44
N ASP A 387 4.63 -18.39 -28.71
CA ASP A 387 3.58 -18.83 -29.61
C ASP A 387 2.24 -18.55 -28.92
N GLY A 388 1.72 -17.33 -29.09
CA GLY A 388 0.37 -16.94 -28.66
C GLY A 388 0.20 -16.41 -27.24
N GLU A 389 -1.06 -16.10 -26.94
CA GLU A 389 -1.58 -15.67 -25.65
C GLU A 389 -1.65 -16.85 -24.68
N LEU A 390 -1.14 -16.67 -23.45
CA LEU A 390 -1.25 -17.65 -22.37
C LEU A 390 -2.29 -17.17 -21.36
N SER A 391 -3.33 -17.97 -21.17
CA SER A 391 -4.37 -17.71 -20.16
C SER A 391 -4.34 -18.75 -19.05
N GLY A 392 -4.53 -18.30 -17.82
CA GLY A 392 -4.47 -19.15 -16.63
C GLY A 392 -4.66 -18.36 -15.35
N GLN A 393 -4.18 -18.88 -14.23
CA GLN A 393 -4.18 -18.21 -12.93
C GLN A 393 -2.77 -18.18 -12.38
N ASN A 394 -2.42 -17.15 -11.61
CA ASN A 394 -1.12 -17.06 -10.94
C ASN A 394 0.10 -17.24 -11.87
N LEU A 395 0.00 -16.84 -13.14
CA LEU A 395 1.08 -16.96 -14.13
C LEU A 395 2.35 -16.21 -13.66
N LEU A 396 3.49 -16.58 -14.25
CA LEU A 396 4.78 -15.92 -14.05
C LEU A 396 5.25 -15.28 -15.35
N LEU A 397 5.61 -14.01 -15.29
CA LEU A 397 6.29 -13.27 -16.35
C LEU A 397 7.79 -13.38 -16.12
N ASN A 398 8.49 -14.09 -16.99
CA ASN A 398 9.90 -14.44 -16.82
C ASN A 398 10.77 -13.67 -17.81
N THR A 399 11.85 -13.06 -17.33
CA THR A 399 12.88 -12.41 -18.14
C THR A 399 14.25 -12.95 -17.73
N SER A 400 15.05 -13.42 -18.68
CA SER A 400 16.44 -13.85 -18.47
C SER A 400 17.40 -13.07 -19.35
N ILE A 401 18.57 -12.75 -18.82
CA ILE A 401 19.57 -11.88 -19.42
C ILE A 401 20.95 -12.56 -19.30
N GLY A 402 21.57 -12.83 -20.45
CA GLY A 402 22.94 -13.32 -20.50
C GLY A 402 23.94 -12.17 -20.38
N VAL A 403 24.43 -11.92 -19.16
CA VAL A 403 25.41 -10.85 -18.87
C VAL A 403 26.80 -11.20 -19.42
N GLY A 404 27.07 -12.51 -19.55
CA GLY A 404 28.35 -13.06 -20.01
C GLY A 404 29.44 -12.92 -18.96
N LYS A 405 30.68 -12.69 -19.40
CA LYS A 405 31.85 -12.62 -18.50
C LYS A 405 31.85 -11.36 -17.64
N VAL A 406 31.64 -11.48 -16.34
CA VAL A 406 31.77 -10.40 -15.33
C VAL A 406 33.11 -10.54 -14.63
N ASP A 407 33.95 -9.50 -14.72
CA ASP A 407 35.26 -9.42 -14.06
C ASP A 407 35.24 -8.29 -13.01
N THR A 408 36.37 -7.64 -12.74
CA THR A 408 36.45 -6.51 -11.79
C THR A 408 35.75 -5.24 -12.28
N LYS A 409 35.39 -5.15 -13.56
CA LYS A 409 34.61 -4.02 -14.10
C LYS A 409 33.12 -4.29 -13.87
N GLU A 410 32.45 -3.30 -13.28
CA GLU A 410 31.02 -3.38 -13.01
C GLU A 410 30.23 -3.53 -14.33
N LYS A 411 29.28 -4.46 -14.33
CA LYS A 411 28.27 -4.59 -15.40
C LYS A 411 26.88 -4.36 -14.83
N GLU A 412 26.07 -3.63 -15.58
CA GLU A 412 24.71 -3.27 -15.20
C GLU A 412 23.70 -3.84 -16.20
N VAL A 413 22.61 -4.38 -15.69
CA VAL A 413 21.39 -4.68 -16.45
C VAL A 413 20.19 -4.23 -15.62
N PHE A 414 19.10 -3.87 -16.29
CA PHE A 414 17.86 -3.46 -15.60
C PHE A 414 16.62 -3.98 -16.32
N VAL A 415 15.56 -4.19 -15.55
CA VAL A 415 14.19 -4.38 -16.05
C VAL A 415 13.32 -3.21 -15.59
N MET A 416 12.21 -3.01 -16.29
CA MET A 416 11.19 -2.03 -15.97
C MET A 416 9.91 -2.76 -15.59
N LEU A 417 9.32 -2.42 -14.45
CA LEU A 417 8.00 -2.90 -14.05
C LEU A 417 7.03 -1.72 -14.08
N GLY A 418 5.91 -1.89 -14.78
CA GLY A 418 4.90 -0.85 -14.88
C GLY A 418 3.47 -1.37 -14.89
N TYR A 419 2.52 -0.45 -14.74
CA TYR A 419 1.09 -0.76 -14.69
C TYR A 419 0.27 0.28 -15.46
N ASP A 420 -0.63 -0.17 -16.34
CA ASP A 420 -1.60 0.68 -17.04
C ASP A 420 -2.99 0.36 -16.51
N ASP A 421 -3.55 1.27 -15.71
CA ASP A 421 -4.89 1.15 -15.14
C ASP A 421 -6.00 1.55 -16.12
N LEU A 422 -5.68 2.05 -17.32
CA LEU A 422 -6.59 2.57 -18.35
C LEU A 422 -7.38 3.81 -17.91
N TYR A 423 -8.18 3.66 -16.86
CA TYR A 423 -8.86 4.69 -16.08
C TYR A 423 -8.51 4.52 -14.61
N SER A 424 -8.08 5.60 -13.99
CA SER A 424 -7.52 5.59 -12.65
C SER A 424 -8.57 5.64 -11.55
N LEU A 425 -9.62 6.45 -11.76
CA LEU A 425 -10.69 6.67 -10.79
C LEU A 425 -11.95 7.22 -11.47
N GLN A 426 -13.07 7.17 -10.77
CA GLN A 426 -14.30 7.84 -11.16
C GLN A 426 -14.49 9.10 -10.31
N TYR A 427 -14.76 10.22 -10.96
CA TYR A 427 -14.97 11.53 -10.35
C TYR A 427 -16.35 12.05 -10.73
N PHE A 428 -17.26 12.11 -9.76
CA PHE A 428 -18.67 12.48 -9.94
C PHE A 428 -19.35 11.80 -11.15
N ASN A 429 -19.21 10.47 -11.21
CA ASN A 429 -19.71 9.58 -12.26
C ASN A 429 -19.00 9.69 -13.62
N GLN A 430 -17.87 10.39 -13.70
CA GLN A 430 -17.01 10.44 -14.89
C GLN A 430 -15.70 9.69 -14.65
N ASN A 431 -15.41 8.69 -15.49
CA ASN A 431 -14.15 7.96 -15.41
C ASN A 431 -13.00 8.85 -15.92
N LEU A 432 -11.95 9.00 -15.12
CA LEU A 432 -10.78 9.80 -15.44
C LEU A 432 -9.60 8.92 -15.82
N ARG A 433 -8.87 9.35 -16.86
CA ARG A 433 -7.60 8.73 -17.26
C ARG A 433 -6.46 9.19 -16.34
N PRO A 434 -5.39 8.39 -16.19
CA PRO A 434 -4.20 8.83 -15.48
C PRO A 434 -3.58 10.05 -16.17
N TRP A 435 -2.87 10.89 -15.39
CA TRP A 435 -2.23 12.11 -15.91
C TRP A 435 -1.30 11.84 -17.12
N TRP A 436 -0.43 10.84 -17.04
CA TRP A 436 0.50 10.46 -18.12
C TRP A 436 -0.19 10.09 -19.44
N ASN A 437 -1.50 9.77 -19.42
CA ASN A 437 -2.30 9.44 -20.59
C ASN A 437 -3.65 10.19 -20.59
N ASN A 438 -3.64 11.46 -20.18
CA ASN A 438 -4.88 12.22 -19.99
C ASN A 438 -5.72 12.39 -21.27
N ASP A 439 -5.09 12.38 -22.46
CA ASP A 439 -5.75 12.52 -23.76
C ASP A 439 -6.01 11.19 -24.47
N GLY A 440 -5.60 10.07 -23.87
CA GLY A 440 -5.77 8.73 -24.43
C GLY A 440 -4.88 8.40 -25.64
N LYS A 441 -3.90 9.25 -25.98
CA LYS A 441 -3.01 9.03 -27.13
C LYS A 441 -1.71 8.31 -26.78
N GLN A 442 -1.41 8.16 -25.50
CA GLN A 442 -0.23 7.43 -25.02
C GLN A 442 -0.54 5.95 -24.84
N THR A 443 0.51 5.12 -24.91
CA THR A 443 0.45 3.70 -24.55
C THR A 443 1.57 3.39 -23.59
N LEU A 444 1.36 2.46 -22.65
CA LEU A 444 2.43 2.10 -21.72
C LEU A 444 3.62 1.44 -22.44
N THR A 445 3.40 0.77 -23.57
CA THR A 445 4.49 0.25 -24.42
C THR A 445 5.42 1.37 -24.90
N ASN A 446 4.88 2.50 -25.38
CA ASN A 446 5.70 3.64 -25.79
C ASN A 446 6.38 4.31 -24.58
N GLN A 447 5.69 4.39 -23.44
CA GLN A 447 6.28 4.90 -22.20
C GLN A 447 7.41 4.02 -21.67
N MET A 448 7.36 2.70 -21.88
CA MET A 448 8.47 1.78 -21.59
C MET A 448 9.67 2.02 -22.49
N GLU A 449 9.47 2.32 -23.78
CA GLU A 449 10.58 2.71 -24.66
C GLU A 449 11.21 4.04 -24.23
N LEU A 450 10.41 5.05 -23.90
CA LEU A 450 10.90 6.31 -23.35
C LEU A 450 11.67 6.09 -22.05
N ALA A 451 11.10 5.33 -21.12
CA ALA A 451 11.75 4.98 -19.85
C ALA A 451 13.09 4.26 -20.04
N ALA A 452 13.22 3.37 -21.03
CA ALA A 452 14.49 2.72 -21.34
C ALA A 452 15.54 3.73 -21.85
N ASN A 453 15.14 4.64 -22.75
CA ASN A 453 16.05 5.66 -23.29
C ASN A 453 16.50 6.66 -22.21
N ASP A 454 15.59 7.02 -21.29
CA ASP A 454 15.82 8.01 -20.24
C ASP A 454 16.42 7.43 -18.95
N TYR A 455 16.74 6.12 -18.92
CA TYR A 455 17.17 5.43 -17.70
C TYR A 455 18.28 6.18 -16.95
N GLN A 456 19.37 6.51 -17.65
CA GLN A 456 20.53 7.16 -17.04
C GLN A 456 20.22 8.58 -16.54
N SER A 457 19.43 9.36 -17.27
CA SER A 457 19.08 10.72 -16.87
C SER A 457 18.15 10.73 -15.66
N ILE A 458 17.19 9.80 -15.61
CA ILE A 458 16.20 9.71 -14.52
C ILE A 458 16.83 9.18 -13.24
N VAL A 459 17.66 8.13 -13.32
CA VAL A 459 18.39 7.62 -12.14
C VAL A 459 19.28 8.71 -11.56
N LYS A 460 19.97 9.49 -12.40
CA LYS A 460 20.77 10.62 -11.94
C LYS A 460 19.93 11.69 -11.23
N ARG A 461 18.78 12.08 -11.79
CA ARG A 461 17.85 13.03 -11.13
C ARG A 461 17.37 12.51 -9.77
N CYS A 462 17.09 11.20 -9.67
CA CYS A 462 16.71 10.55 -8.43
C CYS A 462 17.82 10.63 -7.38
N GLU A 463 19.06 10.30 -7.75
CA GLU A 463 20.23 10.38 -6.86
C GLU A 463 20.49 11.82 -6.36
N GLU A 464 20.37 12.82 -7.25
CA GLU A 464 20.53 14.23 -6.91
C GLU A 464 19.43 14.71 -5.95
N PHE A 465 18.18 14.31 -6.20
CA PHE A 465 17.05 14.63 -5.33
C PHE A 465 17.17 13.96 -3.96
N ASP A 466 17.53 12.68 -3.92
CA ASP A 466 17.73 11.91 -2.69
C ASP A 466 18.78 12.57 -1.78
N GLN A 467 19.90 12.99 -2.35
CA GLN A 467 20.95 13.72 -1.63
C GLN A 467 20.45 15.07 -1.10
N LYS A 468 19.73 15.83 -1.93
CA LYS A 468 19.20 17.14 -1.55
C LYS A 468 18.19 17.03 -0.40
N LEU A 469 17.20 16.16 -0.52
CA LEU A 469 16.17 15.97 0.51
C LEU A 469 16.79 15.58 1.84
N TYR A 470 17.74 14.63 1.83
CA TYR A 470 18.43 14.23 3.07
C TYR A 470 19.22 15.38 3.69
N ALA A 471 19.98 16.13 2.88
CA ALA A 471 20.78 17.26 3.35
C ALA A 471 19.92 18.37 3.97
N ASP A 472 18.81 18.74 3.31
CA ASP A 472 17.88 19.77 3.80
C ASP A 472 17.21 19.34 5.11
N ALA A 473 16.77 18.08 5.21
CA ALA A 473 16.16 17.55 6.42
C ALA A 473 17.19 17.41 7.56
N LEU A 474 18.42 16.98 7.25
CA LEU A 474 19.52 16.91 8.23
C LEU A 474 19.82 18.29 8.82
N ALA A 475 19.90 19.31 7.98
CA ALA A 475 20.11 20.69 8.42
C ALA A 475 18.95 21.22 9.29
N SER A 476 17.74 20.74 9.04
CA SER A 476 16.53 21.20 9.73
C SER A 476 16.29 20.53 11.09
N GLY A 477 16.62 19.24 11.24
CA GLY A 477 16.24 18.46 12.42
C GLY A 477 17.20 17.33 12.81
N GLY A 478 18.38 17.24 12.21
CA GLY A 478 19.35 16.19 12.48
C GLY A 478 19.05 14.86 11.79
N GLU A 479 19.90 13.86 12.02
CA GLU A 479 19.90 12.59 11.29
C GLU A 479 18.59 11.79 11.46
N ALA A 480 18.04 11.76 12.68
CA ALA A 480 16.79 11.05 12.95
C ALA A 480 15.61 11.66 12.17
N TYR A 481 15.56 12.99 12.09
CA TYR A 481 14.54 13.70 11.32
C TYR A 481 14.72 13.47 9.81
N ALA A 482 15.96 13.54 9.30
CA ALA A 482 16.26 13.24 7.90
C ALA A 482 15.80 11.84 7.49
N LYS A 483 16.10 10.85 8.33
CA LYS A 483 15.66 9.46 8.16
C LYS A 483 14.13 9.31 8.15
N LEU A 484 13.42 10.02 9.04
CA LEU A 484 11.95 10.05 9.04
C LEU A 484 11.38 10.67 7.76
N CYS A 485 11.92 11.80 7.30
CA CYS A 485 11.49 12.46 6.05
C CYS A 485 11.71 11.56 4.84
N VAL A 486 12.85 10.88 4.78
CA VAL A 486 13.15 9.90 3.72
C VAL A 486 12.13 8.76 3.72
N MET A 487 11.71 8.23 4.88
CA MET A 487 10.66 7.19 4.95
C MET A 487 9.29 7.68 4.54
N GLY A 488 8.94 8.89 4.98
CA GLY A 488 7.63 9.48 4.72
C GLY A 488 7.41 9.82 3.24
N TYR A 489 8.48 10.10 2.48
CA TYR A 489 8.38 10.62 1.11
C TYR A 489 7.53 9.72 0.19
N ARG A 490 7.97 8.49 -0.10
CA ARG A 490 7.22 7.60 -1.01
C ARG A 490 5.89 7.15 -0.43
N GLN A 491 5.81 6.97 0.88
CA GLN A 491 4.57 6.56 1.54
C GLN A 491 3.47 7.60 1.31
N ALA A 492 3.79 8.88 1.52
CA ALA A 492 2.84 9.97 1.30
C ALA A 492 2.50 10.12 -0.19
N VAL A 493 3.48 10.10 -1.10
CA VAL A 493 3.22 10.28 -2.53
C VAL A 493 2.41 9.12 -3.12
N THR A 494 2.79 7.87 -2.82
CA THR A 494 2.11 6.67 -3.32
C THR A 494 0.71 6.49 -2.75
N ALA A 495 0.34 7.17 -1.67
CA ALA A 495 -1.03 7.18 -1.20
C ALA A 495 -1.99 7.91 -2.16
N HIS A 496 -1.50 8.57 -3.21
CA HIS A 496 -2.29 9.41 -4.09
C HIS A 496 -2.28 8.93 -5.55
N LYS A 497 -3.29 9.38 -6.29
CA LYS A 497 -3.39 9.22 -7.74
C LYS A 497 -3.52 10.57 -8.44
N LEU A 498 -2.65 10.82 -9.43
CA LEU A 498 -2.65 12.05 -10.22
C LEU A 498 -3.52 11.89 -11.48
N VAL A 499 -4.57 12.70 -11.59
CA VAL A 499 -5.50 12.76 -12.73
C VAL A 499 -5.85 14.21 -13.06
N LYS A 500 -6.59 14.41 -14.16
CA LYS A 500 -7.08 15.72 -14.58
C LYS A 500 -8.60 15.75 -14.51
N SER A 501 -9.17 16.78 -13.88
CA SER A 501 -10.62 16.96 -13.81
C SER A 501 -11.23 17.24 -15.19
N PRO A 502 -12.55 17.07 -15.36
CA PRO A 502 -13.25 17.46 -16.58
C PRO A 502 -13.06 18.94 -16.95
N GLU A 503 -12.94 19.81 -15.95
CA GLU A 503 -12.70 21.25 -16.07
C GLU A 503 -11.22 21.58 -16.37
N GLY A 504 -10.36 20.57 -16.38
CA GLY A 504 -8.94 20.68 -16.71
C GLY A 504 -8.03 20.99 -15.53
N GLU A 505 -8.53 20.89 -14.30
CA GLU A 505 -7.78 21.11 -13.08
C GLU A 505 -6.97 19.87 -12.69
N LEU A 506 -5.88 20.08 -11.95
CA LEU A 506 -5.10 19.00 -11.36
C LEU A 506 -5.90 18.36 -10.22
N LEU A 507 -5.98 17.04 -10.18
CA LEU A 507 -6.52 16.28 -9.06
C LEU A 507 -5.44 15.30 -8.57
N PHE A 508 -5.15 15.35 -7.27
CA PHE A 508 -4.17 14.47 -6.63
C PHE A 508 -4.83 13.84 -5.41
N LEU A 509 -5.55 12.73 -5.64
CA LEU A 509 -6.52 12.20 -4.68
C LEU A 509 -5.91 11.03 -3.91
N SER A 510 -5.93 11.14 -2.58
CA SER A 510 -5.46 10.09 -1.67
C SER A 510 -6.41 8.91 -1.61
N LYS A 511 -5.89 7.74 -1.20
CA LYS A 511 -6.66 6.63 -0.62
C LYS A 511 -6.29 6.49 0.84
N GLU A 512 -7.30 6.43 1.70
CA GLU A 512 -7.16 6.01 3.09
C GLU A 512 -7.13 4.48 3.17
N ASN A 513 -5.95 3.87 3.29
CA ASN A 513 -5.73 2.45 2.95
C ASN A 513 -6.41 1.42 3.89
N PHE A 514 -6.52 1.71 5.19
CA PHE A 514 -7.04 0.80 6.22
C PHE A 514 -8.05 1.48 7.15
N SER A 515 -8.78 2.46 6.62
CA SER A 515 -9.81 3.18 7.37
C SER A 515 -10.91 3.60 6.39
N ASN A 516 -11.73 2.60 6.03
CA ASN A 516 -12.89 2.70 5.14
C ASN A 516 -12.61 2.97 3.66
N GLY A 517 -11.35 3.08 3.24
CA GLY A 517 -10.98 3.28 1.84
C GLY A 517 -11.38 4.65 1.30
N SER A 518 -11.53 5.68 2.13
CA SER A 518 -11.98 7.01 1.72
C SER A 518 -11.05 7.64 0.66
N ILE A 519 -11.62 8.40 -0.28
CA ILE A 519 -10.87 9.08 -1.35
C ILE A 519 -10.85 10.60 -1.14
N GLY A 520 -9.67 11.20 -1.20
CA GLY A 520 -9.51 12.65 -1.05
C GLY A 520 -9.86 13.15 0.35
N THR A 521 -9.56 12.36 1.37
CA THR A 521 -9.81 12.68 2.78
C THR A 521 -9.06 13.96 3.21
N VAL A 522 -9.77 14.93 3.78
CA VAL A 522 -9.24 16.28 4.06
C VAL A 522 -8.34 16.29 5.29
N ASP A 523 -8.70 15.60 6.35
CA ASP A 523 -7.90 15.50 7.57
C ASP A 523 -6.64 14.62 7.41
N ILE A 524 -6.55 13.82 6.34
CA ILE A 524 -5.30 13.16 5.87
C ILE A 524 -4.49 14.07 4.92
N THR A 525 -5.15 14.93 4.16
CA THR A 525 -4.49 15.97 3.34
C THR A 525 -3.71 16.95 4.22
N TYR A 526 -4.29 17.34 5.35
CA TYR A 526 -3.70 18.31 6.28
C TYR A 526 -2.30 17.93 6.83
N PRO A 527 -2.06 16.74 7.42
CA PRO A 527 -0.75 16.37 7.95
C PRO A 527 0.29 16.08 6.87
N SER A 528 -0.13 15.73 5.64
CA SER A 528 0.79 15.48 4.53
C SER A 528 1.17 16.74 3.76
N ALA A 529 0.40 17.83 3.91
CA ALA A 529 0.59 19.09 3.20
C ALA A 529 2.01 19.70 3.26
N PRO A 530 2.76 19.67 4.37
CA PRO A 530 4.11 20.24 4.41
C PRO A 530 5.05 19.66 3.36
N LEU A 531 4.92 18.37 3.04
CA LEU A 531 5.72 17.73 1.99
C LEU A 531 5.44 18.39 0.63
N PHE A 532 4.17 18.48 0.26
CA PHE A 532 3.77 19.02 -1.04
C PHE A 532 4.00 20.54 -1.13
N LEU A 533 3.86 21.28 -0.03
CA LEU A 533 4.19 22.71 -0.01
C LEU A 533 5.67 22.99 -0.30
N ILE A 534 6.58 22.14 0.20
CA ILE A 534 8.02 22.31 0.00
C ILE A 534 8.40 21.99 -1.45
N TYR A 535 7.85 20.92 -2.02
CA TYR A 535 8.33 20.38 -3.30
C TYR A 535 7.47 20.77 -4.51
N ASN A 536 6.14 20.84 -4.37
CA ASN A 536 5.24 21.30 -5.43
C ASN A 536 3.85 21.71 -4.88
N PRO A 537 3.60 23.01 -4.62
CA PRO A 537 2.31 23.51 -4.14
C PRO A 537 1.11 23.17 -5.04
N ASP A 538 1.31 22.92 -6.35
CA ASP A 538 0.22 22.52 -7.24
C ASP A 538 -0.35 21.14 -6.89
N LEU A 539 0.46 20.24 -6.31
CA LEU A 539 -0.04 18.95 -5.81
C LEU A 539 -0.98 19.16 -4.62
N LEU A 540 -0.67 20.09 -3.71
CA LEU A 540 -1.58 20.41 -2.60
C LEU A 540 -2.89 21.03 -3.09
N LYS A 541 -2.85 21.93 -4.09
CA LYS A 541 -4.07 22.39 -4.78
C LYS A 541 -4.84 21.20 -5.34
N GLY A 542 -4.14 20.24 -5.94
CA GLY A 542 -4.70 18.98 -6.44
C GLY A 542 -5.45 18.14 -5.41
N MET A 543 -4.98 18.13 -4.18
CA MET A 543 -5.62 17.44 -3.06
C MET A 543 -6.90 18.16 -2.61
N MET A 544 -6.96 19.49 -2.79
CA MET A 544 -8.07 20.35 -2.35
C MET A 544 -9.15 20.57 -3.42
N ASN A 545 -8.79 20.54 -4.71
CA ASN A 545 -9.69 20.91 -5.81
C ASN A 545 -10.99 20.09 -5.83
N GLY A 546 -10.93 18.79 -5.53
CA GLY A 546 -12.12 17.95 -5.49
C GLY A 546 -13.13 18.37 -4.42
N ILE A 547 -12.65 18.80 -3.25
CA ILE A 547 -13.49 19.26 -2.12
C ILE A 547 -14.12 20.63 -2.41
N PHE A 548 -13.35 21.52 -3.04
CA PHE A 548 -13.90 22.78 -3.53
C PHE A 548 -15.00 22.54 -4.57
N TYR A 549 -14.74 21.72 -5.59
CA TYR A 549 -15.75 21.37 -6.59
C TYR A 549 -16.99 20.75 -5.94
N TYR A 550 -16.83 19.86 -4.97
CA TYR A 550 -17.97 19.20 -4.31
C TYR A 550 -18.92 20.22 -3.66
N SER A 551 -18.34 21.25 -3.02
CA SER A 551 -19.10 22.34 -2.39
C SER A 551 -19.64 23.35 -3.42
N GLU A 552 -18.82 23.76 -4.38
CA GLU A 552 -19.13 24.82 -5.35
C GLU A 552 -20.14 24.38 -6.41
N SER A 553 -20.15 23.08 -6.73
CA SER A 553 -21.18 22.47 -7.59
C SER A 553 -22.55 22.32 -6.91
N GLY A 554 -22.65 22.58 -5.60
CA GLY A 554 -23.86 22.41 -4.80
C GLY A 554 -24.21 20.96 -4.47
N LYS A 555 -23.32 20.01 -4.79
CA LYS A 555 -23.48 18.58 -4.44
C LYS A 555 -23.23 18.32 -2.95
N TRP A 556 -22.43 19.17 -2.32
CA TRP A 556 -22.32 19.31 -0.87
C TRP A 556 -22.92 20.65 -0.45
N ASN A 557 -24.04 20.61 0.27
CA ASN A 557 -24.85 21.80 0.60
C ASN A 557 -24.74 22.24 2.07
N LYS A 558 -23.78 21.69 2.81
CA LYS A 558 -23.54 22.04 4.23
C LYS A 558 -22.61 23.26 4.33
N PRO A 559 -22.69 24.05 5.42
CA PRO A 559 -21.92 25.29 5.57
C PRO A 559 -20.46 25.08 6.02
N TYR A 560 -19.91 23.89 5.83
CA TYR A 560 -18.56 23.46 6.22
C TYR A 560 -18.00 22.51 5.16
N ALA A 561 -16.68 22.27 5.16
CA ALA A 561 -16.07 21.35 4.20
C ALA A 561 -16.52 19.90 4.43
N ALA A 562 -16.56 19.10 3.35
CA ALA A 562 -16.78 17.65 3.43
C ALA A 562 -15.52 16.94 3.93
N HIS A 563 -15.69 15.76 4.53
CA HIS A 563 -14.59 14.91 5.00
C HIS A 563 -13.81 14.28 3.83
N ASP A 564 -14.54 13.70 2.88
CA ASP A 564 -14.01 12.96 1.74
C ASP A 564 -14.88 13.14 0.48
N LEU A 565 -14.45 12.52 -0.62
CA LEU A 565 -15.18 12.51 -1.89
C LEU A 565 -15.85 11.16 -2.18
N GLY A 566 -15.80 10.19 -1.27
CA GLY A 566 -16.40 8.87 -1.39
C GLY A 566 -15.45 7.75 -1.00
N THR A 567 -15.59 6.60 -1.67
CA THR A 567 -14.76 5.41 -1.40
C THR A 567 -13.88 5.11 -2.60
N TYR A 568 -12.55 5.15 -2.44
CA TYR A 568 -11.58 4.92 -3.51
C TYR A 568 -11.84 3.60 -4.25
N PRO A 569 -11.91 3.61 -5.61
CA PRO A 569 -11.54 4.69 -6.52
C PRO A 569 -12.74 5.54 -7.01
N LEU A 570 -13.85 5.57 -6.25
CA LEU A 570 -15.08 6.28 -6.59
C LEU A 570 -15.24 7.57 -5.78
N ALA A 571 -14.82 8.69 -6.36
CA ALA A 571 -15.04 10.04 -5.84
C ALA A 571 -16.43 10.58 -6.26
N ASN A 572 -17.51 9.99 -5.72
CA ASN A 572 -18.90 10.29 -6.10
C ASN A 572 -19.73 11.01 -5.01
N GLY A 573 -19.09 11.46 -3.94
CA GLY A 573 -19.71 12.11 -2.79
C GLY A 573 -19.40 11.36 -1.49
N GLN A 574 -19.42 12.09 -0.37
CA GLN A 574 -18.97 11.61 0.94
C GLN A 574 -19.64 10.28 1.33
N THR A 575 -18.83 9.31 1.77
CA THR A 575 -19.33 8.03 2.29
C THR A 575 -19.07 7.82 3.78
N TYR A 576 -18.22 8.64 4.39
CA TYR A 576 -18.02 8.62 5.84
C TYR A 576 -19.31 9.05 6.56
N GLY A 577 -19.70 8.26 7.57
CA GLY A 577 -21.03 8.32 8.20
C GLY A 577 -21.24 9.50 9.15
N GLU A 578 -20.17 10.20 9.53
CA GLU A 578 -20.18 11.30 10.49
C GLU A 578 -19.56 12.57 9.88
N ASP A 579 -19.97 13.75 10.33
CA ASP A 579 -19.35 15.01 9.88
C ASP A 579 -18.26 15.48 10.85
N MET A 580 -17.21 16.11 10.32
CA MET A 580 -16.15 16.78 11.11
C MET A 580 -16.06 18.28 10.78
N PRO A 581 -17.11 19.07 11.04
CA PRO A 581 -17.28 20.39 10.42
C PRO A 581 -16.21 21.43 10.79
N VAL A 582 -15.74 21.46 12.04
CA VAL A 582 -14.66 22.39 12.47
C VAL A 582 -13.30 21.89 11.98
N GLU A 583 -13.08 20.59 12.01
CA GLU A 583 -11.84 19.94 11.56
C GLU A 583 -11.59 20.26 10.09
N GLU A 584 -12.53 19.94 9.21
CA GLU A 584 -12.33 20.02 7.76
C GLU A 584 -12.37 21.44 7.23
N SER A 585 -13.26 22.28 7.77
CA SER A 585 -13.26 23.70 7.42
C SER A 585 -11.96 24.37 7.85
N GLY A 586 -11.45 24.00 9.03
CA GLY A 586 -10.17 24.48 9.55
C GLY A 586 -9.00 24.02 8.68
N ASN A 587 -8.99 22.74 8.30
CA ASN A 587 -7.99 22.15 7.40
C ASN A 587 -7.95 22.95 6.08
N MET A 588 -9.07 23.07 5.38
CA MET A 588 -9.10 23.70 4.06
C MET A 588 -8.69 25.18 4.09
N LEU A 589 -9.10 25.94 5.10
CA LEU A 589 -8.71 27.35 5.25
C LEU A 589 -7.22 27.54 5.56
N ILE A 590 -6.67 26.71 6.45
CA ILE A 590 -5.24 26.74 6.77
C ILE A 590 -4.42 26.37 5.54
N LEU A 591 -4.81 25.33 4.80
CA LEU A 591 -4.10 24.88 3.61
C LEU A 591 -4.16 25.92 2.48
N ALA A 592 -5.31 26.58 2.27
CA ALA A 592 -5.40 27.70 1.32
C ALA A 592 -4.47 28.85 1.70
N ALA A 593 -4.40 29.20 3.00
CA ALA A 593 -3.47 30.22 3.49
C ALA A 593 -2.00 29.80 3.34
N ALA A 594 -1.70 28.52 3.52
CA ALA A 594 -0.37 27.96 3.35
C ALA A 594 0.09 27.98 1.88
N ILE A 595 -0.79 27.64 0.94
CA ILE A 595 -0.54 27.79 -0.50
C ILE A 595 -0.27 29.27 -0.81
N ALA A 596 -1.13 30.18 -0.36
CA ALA A 596 -0.94 31.61 -0.59
C ALA A 596 0.39 32.13 -0.02
N LYS A 597 0.81 31.61 1.14
CA LYS A 597 2.12 31.91 1.73
C LYS A 597 3.27 31.42 0.87
N ALA A 598 3.21 30.17 0.43
CA ALA A 598 4.27 29.52 -0.35
C ALA A 598 4.43 30.19 -1.73
N GLU A 599 3.34 30.58 -2.36
CA GLU A 599 3.35 31.23 -3.68
C GLU A 599 3.52 32.76 -3.63
N GLY A 600 3.41 33.35 -2.44
CA GLY A 600 3.50 34.79 -2.23
C GLY A 600 2.31 35.59 -2.78
N ASN A 601 1.22 34.94 -3.19
CA ASN A 601 0.03 35.58 -3.75
C ASN A 601 -1.25 34.79 -3.37
N PRO A 602 -2.45 35.41 -3.37
CA PRO A 602 -3.69 34.76 -2.96
C PRO A 602 -4.49 34.18 -4.14
N ASP A 603 -3.90 33.98 -5.32
CA ASP A 603 -4.66 33.70 -6.55
C ASP A 603 -5.45 32.41 -6.48
N TYR A 604 -4.92 31.37 -5.83
CA TYR A 604 -5.67 30.13 -5.59
C TYR A 604 -6.87 30.36 -4.67
N ALA A 605 -6.66 31.03 -3.53
CA ALA A 605 -7.73 31.36 -2.59
C ALA A 605 -8.81 32.25 -3.23
N LYS A 606 -8.42 33.17 -4.12
CA LYS A 606 -9.33 34.05 -4.85
C LYS A 606 -10.38 33.28 -5.66
N LYS A 607 -9.98 32.15 -6.29
CA LYS A 607 -10.89 31.30 -7.07
C LYS A 607 -12.03 30.74 -6.22
N HIS A 608 -11.72 30.38 -4.98
CA HIS A 608 -12.62 29.70 -4.04
C HIS A 608 -13.13 30.62 -2.92
N TRP A 609 -12.98 31.94 -3.07
CA TRP A 609 -13.17 32.91 -1.98
C TRP A 609 -14.57 32.84 -1.35
N LYS A 610 -15.60 32.64 -2.17
CA LYS A 610 -16.99 32.50 -1.70
C LYS A 610 -17.13 31.31 -0.75
N THR A 611 -16.58 30.16 -1.12
CA THR A 611 -16.63 28.92 -0.33
C THR A 611 -15.81 29.07 0.95
N LEU A 612 -14.59 29.61 0.84
CA LEU A 612 -13.73 29.93 1.98
C LEU A 612 -14.42 30.89 2.97
N THR A 613 -15.16 31.89 2.47
CA THR A 613 -15.94 32.82 3.31
C THR A 613 -17.01 32.08 4.12
N ILE A 614 -17.73 31.14 3.50
CA ILE A 614 -18.78 30.34 4.18
C ILE A 614 -18.16 29.54 5.33
N TRP A 615 -17.05 28.85 5.04
CA TRP A 615 -16.34 28.06 6.05
C TRP A 615 -15.75 28.94 7.17
N ALA A 616 -15.20 30.11 6.83
CA ALA A 616 -14.67 31.06 7.81
C ALA A 616 -15.78 31.61 8.71
N GLU A 617 -16.95 31.92 8.17
CA GLU A 617 -18.10 32.37 8.95
C GLU A 617 -18.60 31.24 9.87
N TYR A 618 -18.65 29.99 9.41
CA TYR A 618 -18.98 28.84 10.28
C TYR A 618 -18.00 28.71 11.46
N LEU A 619 -16.68 28.75 11.18
CA LEU A 619 -15.65 28.69 12.22
C LEU A 619 -15.69 29.90 13.17
N SER A 620 -16.09 31.08 12.68
CA SER A 620 -16.22 32.27 13.55
C SER A 620 -17.29 32.10 14.63
N GLN A 621 -18.30 31.27 14.36
CA GLN A 621 -19.43 31.03 15.25
C GLN A 621 -19.23 29.78 16.13
N LYS A 622 -18.59 28.74 15.59
CA LYS A 622 -18.49 27.40 16.20
C LYS A 622 -17.08 26.96 16.58
N GLY A 623 -16.07 27.75 16.23
CA GLY A 623 -14.66 27.35 16.31
C GLY A 623 -14.02 27.50 17.69
N LEU A 624 -14.33 28.56 18.45
CA LEU A 624 -13.67 28.81 19.75
C LEU A 624 -14.00 27.74 20.79
N ASP A 625 -15.24 27.29 20.84
CA ASP A 625 -15.72 26.28 21.80
C ASP A 625 -16.51 25.20 21.03
N PRO A 626 -15.81 24.24 20.41
CA PRO A 626 -16.44 23.29 19.49
C PRO A 626 -17.51 22.43 20.16
N GLU A 627 -18.62 22.21 19.46
CA GLU A 627 -19.64 21.24 19.86
C GLU A 627 -19.12 19.80 19.73
N ASN A 628 -19.91 18.83 20.19
CA ASN A 628 -19.58 17.40 20.14
C ASN A 628 -19.45 16.90 18.69
N GLN A 629 -18.22 16.67 18.24
CA GLN A 629 -17.89 16.16 16.91
C GLN A 629 -16.64 15.28 16.96
N LEU A 630 -16.38 14.55 15.88
CA LEU A 630 -15.09 13.90 15.66
C LEU A 630 -14.03 14.92 15.25
N SER A 631 -12.78 14.55 15.48
CA SER A 631 -11.60 15.17 14.91
C SER A 631 -10.76 14.09 14.24
N THR A 632 -9.64 14.45 13.61
CA THR A 632 -8.70 13.46 13.04
C THR A 632 -8.21 12.43 14.08
N ASP A 633 -8.20 12.78 15.37
CA ASP A 633 -8.00 11.84 16.48
C ASP A 633 -9.29 11.03 16.76
N ASP A 634 -9.89 10.43 15.72
CA ASP A 634 -11.22 9.79 15.77
C ASP A 634 -11.27 8.57 16.71
N PHE A 635 -10.13 7.93 16.95
CA PHE A 635 -9.93 6.87 17.94
C PHE A 635 -10.29 7.32 19.37
N ALA A 636 -10.29 8.63 19.66
CA ALA A 636 -10.73 9.18 20.94
C ALA A 636 -12.26 9.31 21.06
N GLY A 637 -12.99 9.07 19.97
CA GLY A 637 -14.42 9.28 19.86
C GLY A 637 -14.81 10.76 19.76
N HIS A 638 -16.11 11.04 19.85
CA HIS A 638 -16.60 12.42 19.81
C HIS A 638 -16.19 13.17 21.08
N LEU A 639 -15.68 14.39 20.90
CA LEU A 639 -15.29 15.27 22.00
C LEU A 639 -15.89 16.65 21.80
N ALA A 640 -16.70 17.08 22.77
CA ALA A 640 -17.09 18.49 22.89
C ALA A 640 -15.95 19.31 23.53
N ARG A 641 -15.94 20.63 23.27
CA ARG A 641 -15.01 21.58 23.91
C ARG A 641 -13.53 21.22 23.70
N ASN A 642 -13.20 20.56 22.59
CA ASN A 642 -11.85 20.09 22.28
C ASN A 642 -10.90 21.28 22.07
N ALA A 643 -9.88 21.37 22.93
CA ALA A 643 -8.97 22.51 22.94
C ALA A 643 -8.06 22.54 21.70
N ASN A 644 -7.61 21.40 21.19
CA ASN A 644 -6.76 21.37 19.99
C ASN A 644 -7.54 21.70 18.71
N LEU A 645 -8.80 21.24 18.62
CA LEU A 645 -9.70 21.57 17.53
C LEU A 645 -10.03 23.07 17.51
N SER A 646 -10.18 23.68 18.68
CA SER A 646 -10.33 25.13 18.80
C SER A 646 -9.12 25.92 18.29
N VAL A 647 -7.89 25.45 18.57
CA VAL A 647 -6.67 26.05 17.96
C VAL A 647 -6.74 26.03 16.44
N LYS A 648 -7.19 24.93 15.84
CA LYS A 648 -7.34 24.81 14.38
C LYS A 648 -8.24 25.90 13.83
N ALA A 649 -9.41 26.10 14.43
CA ALA A 649 -10.34 27.15 14.00
C ALA A 649 -9.73 28.55 14.13
N ILE A 650 -9.04 28.83 15.24
CA ILE A 650 -8.40 30.14 15.48
C ILE A 650 -7.32 30.43 14.43
N VAL A 651 -6.46 29.45 14.14
CA VAL A 651 -5.41 29.58 13.12
C VAL A 651 -6.02 29.72 11.72
N ALA A 652 -7.08 28.97 11.41
CA ALA A 652 -7.81 29.08 10.15
C ALA A 652 -8.39 30.50 9.93
N LEU A 653 -9.00 31.11 10.96
CA LEU A 653 -9.51 32.48 10.90
C LEU A 653 -8.39 33.51 10.74
N GLY A 654 -7.24 33.29 11.40
CA GLY A 654 -6.05 34.12 11.20
C GLY A 654 -5.49 34.02 9.78
N GLY A 655 -5.42 32.80 9.23
CA GLY A 655 -5.04 32.53 7.85
C GLY A 655 -6.00 33.16 6.84
N TYR A 656 -7.30 33.12 7.10
CA TYR A 656 -8.31 33.82 6.29
C TYR A 656 -8.10 35.33 6.29
N GLY A 657 -7.84 35.93 7.45
CA GLY A 657 -7.48 37.35 7.56
C GLY A 657 -6.20 37.71 6.79
N MET A 658 -5.19 36.84 6.83
CA MET A 658 -3.95 36.99 6.03
C MET A 658 -4.27 37.00 4.53
N MET A 659 -5.04 36.02 4.03
CA MET A 659 -5.42 35.95 2.62
C MET A 659 -6.27 37.16 2.19
N ALA A 660 -7.22 37.59 3.02
CA ALA A 660 -8.02 38.80 2.77
C ALA A 660 -7.13 40.04 2.60
N ASN A 661 -6.10 40.18 3.44
CA ASN A 661 -5.15 41.28 3.32
C ASN A 661 -4.37 41.21 1.99
N MET A 662 -3.95 40.01 1.58
CA MET A 662 -3.28 39.81 0.29
C MET A 662 -4.20 40.12 -0.90
N LEU A 663 -5.51 39.91 -0.77
CA LEU A 663 -6.52 40.26 -1.78
C LEU A 663 -6.84 41.77 -1.81
N GLY A 664 -6.39 42.54 -0.82
CA GLY A 664 -6.75 43.95 -0.65
C GLY A 664 -8.10 44.17 0.05
N GLU A 665 -8.72 43.12 0.60
CA GLU A 665 -9.97 43.21 1.38
C GLU A 665 -9.70 43.65 2.83
N LYS A 666 -9.32 44.92 3.00
CA LYS A 666 -8.82 45.43 4.28
C LYS A 666 -9.80 45.26 5.45
N ALA A 667 -11.09 45.53 5.23
CA ALA A 667 -12.11 45.38 6.27
C ALA A 667 -12.30 43.91 6.71
N THR A 668 -12.30 42.98 5.75
CA THR A 668 -12.35 41.53 6.02
C THR A 668 -11.12 41.09 6.80
N ALA A 669 -9.93 41.52 6.37
CA ALA A 669 -8.68 41.22 7.04
C ALA A 669 -8.67 41.70 8.50
N ASP A 670 -8.99 42.97 8.72
CA ASP A 670 -9.00 43.56 10.06
C ASP A 670 -10.01 42.87 10.99
N ARG A 671 -11.21 42.53 10.48
CA ARG A 671 -12.22 41.77 11.24
C ARG A 671 -11.70 40.40 11.68
N TYR A 672 -11.22 39.59 10.74
CA TYR A 672 -10.84 38.20 11.03
C TYR A 672 -9.52 38.07 11.79
N THR A 673 -8.54 38.94 11.53
CA THR A 673 -7.30 38.98 12.31
C THR A 673 -7.54 39.42 13.75
N ALA A 674 -8.39 40.44 13.98
CA ALA A 674 -8.75 40.85 15.35
C ALA A 674 -9.50 39.76 16.10
N MET A 675 -10.45 39.09 15.41
CA MET A 675 -11.21 37.97 15.97
C MET A 675 -10.31 36.80 16.37
N ALA A 676 -9.40 36.37 15.50
CA ALA A 676 -8.47 35.28 15.80
C ALA A 676 -7.59 35.59 17.02
N LYS A 677 -7.10 36.84 17.15
CA LYS A 677 -6.32 37.28 18.33
C LYS A 677 -7.15 37.30 19.61
N ASP A 678 -8.41 37.73 19.55
CA ASP A 678 -9.31 37.70 20.71
C ASP A 678 -9.63 36.25 21.13
N MET A 679 -9.93 35.39 20.16
CA MET A 679 -10.16 33.97 20.41
C MET A 679 -8.92 33.28 21.00
N ALA A 680 -7.71 33.57 20.50
CA ALA A 680 -6.48 33.02 21.06
C ALA A 680 -6.27 33.40 22.53
N LYS A 681 -6.56 34.66 22.90
CA LYS A 681 -6.49 35.12 24.31
C LYS A 681 -7.48 34.37 25.20
N LYS A 682 -8.71 34.19 24.72
CA LYS A 682 -9.74 33.40 25.43
C LYS A 682 -9.35 31.93 25.54
N TRP A 683 -8.82 31.37 24.47
CA TRP A 683 -8.35 29.99 24.43
C TRP A 683 -7.31 29.72 25.50
N VAL A 684 -6.31 30.60 25.67
CA VAL A 684 -5.29 30.46 26.72
C VAL A 684 -5.95 30.36 28.09
N GLN A 685 -6.92 31.22 28.40
CA GLN A 685 -7.65 31.20 29.68
C GLN A 685 -8.49 29.92 29.84
N LEU A 686 -9.17 29.48 28.78
CA LEU A 686 -10.04 28.30 28.80
C LEU A 686 -9.27 26.99 28.87
N ALA A 687 -8.10 26.91 28.25
CA ALA A 687 -7.30 25.68 28.18
C ALA A 687 -6.33 25.55 29.36
N ASP A 688 -5.96 26.63 30.03
CA ASP A 688 -4.94 26.64 31.09
C ASP A 688 -5.33 25.72 32.26
N ALA A 689 -4.48 24.72 32.53
CA ALA A 689 -4.55 23.82 33.68
C ALA A 689 -3.43 24.09 34.71
N GLY A 690 -2.63 25.14 34.52
CA GLY A 690 -1.53 25.56 35.38
C GLY A 690 -0.15 25.13 34.84
N ASP A 691 0.05 23.84 34.59
CA ASP A 691 1.31 23.26 34.09
C ASP A 691 1.20 22.71 32.65
N HIS A 692 -0.02 22.62 32.10
CA HIS A 692 -0.29 22.19 30.73
C HIS A 692 -1.59 22.83 30.19
N TYR A 693 -1.90 22.55 28.92
CA TYR A 693 -3.19 22.90 28.33
C TYR A 693 -4.07 21.65 28.20
N ALA A 694 -5.31 21.78 28.68
CA ALA A 694 -6.26 20.68 28.78
C ALA A 694 -6.59 20.02 27.43
N LEU A 695 -7.05 18.75 27.41
CA LEU A 695 -7.59 18.11 26.20
C LEU A 695 -8.94 18.76 25.82
N THR A 696 -9.84 18.88 26.78
CA THR A 696 -11.11 19.62 26.67
C THR A 696 -11.15 20.75 27.70
N PHE A 697 -11.88 21.82 27.43
CA PHE A 697 -11.90 23.00 28.31
C PHE A 697 -12.49 22.76 29.71
N ASP A 698 -13.30 21.71 29.87
CA ASP A 698 -14.03 21.37 31.09
C ASP A 698 -13.28 20.41 32.02
N ASP A 699 -12.25 19.70 31.56
CA ASP A 699 -11.45 18.81 32.42
C ASP A 699 -9.95 19.16 32.42
N LYS A 700 -9.55 19.86 33.48
CA LYS A 700 -8.17 20.31 33.73
C LYS A 700 -7.19 19.20 34.10
N ASN A 701 -7.65 17.96 34.26
CA ASN A 701 -6.78 16.81 34.58
C ASN A 701 -6.31 16.05 33.32
N THR A 702 -6.73 16.50 32.14
CA THR A 702 -6.46 15.84 30.86
C THR A 702 -5.50 16.67 30.02
N TRP A 703 -4.78 16.06 29.07
CA TRP A 703 -3.89 16.80 28.18
C TRP A 703 -3.85 16.18 26.78
N SER A 704 -3.42 16.97 25.80
CA SER A 704 -3.07 16.50 24.46
C SER A 704 -2.08 17.45 23.81
N GLN A 705 -1.33 16.95 22.81
CA GLN A 705 -0.44 17.81 22.02
C GLN A 705 -1.27 18.79 21.18
N LYS A 706 -0.91 20.07 21.24
CA LYS A 706 -1.59 21.13 20.48
C LYS A 706 -0.94 21.34 19.12
N TYR A 707 -0.88 20.28 18.32
CA TYR A 707 -0.09 20.25 17.08
C TYR A 707 -0.57 21.29 16.06
N ASN A 708 -1.85 21.72 16.10
CA ASN A 708 -2.38 22.77 15.22
C ASN A 708 -1.67 24.13 15.41
N LEU A 709 -1.01 24.38 16.55
CA LEU A 709 -0.21 25.58 16.79
C LEU A 709 0.97 25.71 15.81
N VAL A 710 1.42 24.61 15.18
CA VAL A 710 2.51 24.66 14.19
C VAL A 710 2.21 25.64 13.06
N TRP A 711 0.94 25.76 12.67
CA TRP A 711 0.53 26.60 11.55
C TRP A 711 0.49 28.09 11.89
N ASP A 712 0.29 28.47 13.17
CA ASP A 712 0.48 29.85 13.62
C ASP A 712 1.92 30.33 13.32
N LYS A 713 2.89 29.46 13.62
CA LYS A 713 4.31 29.70 13.37
C LYS A 713 4.68 29.66 11.88
N VAL A 714 4.19 28.65 11.14
CA VAL A 714 4.48 28.49 9.70
C VAL A 714 3.95 29.68 8.90
N LEU A 715 2.71 30.12 9.19
CA LEU A 715 2.08 31.24 8.50
C LEU A 715 2.56 32.61 8.99
N LYS A 716 3.19 32.66 10.18
CA LYS A 716 3.61 33.89 10.90
C LYS A 716 2.43 34.78 11.24
N LEU A 717 1.41 34.21 11.89
CA LEU A 717 0.20 34.93 12.28
C LEU A 717 0.34 35.61 13.66
N ASP A 718 1.26 35.12 14.50
CA ASP A 718 1.56 35.62 15.85
C ASP A 718 0.27 35.73 16.71
N LEU A 719 -0.56 34.69 16.70
CA LEU A 719 -1.83 34.64 17.44
C LEU A 719 -1.63 34.20 18.89
N PHE A 720 -0.77 33.20 19.11
CA PHE A 720 -0.56 32.59 20.42
C PHE A 720 0.75 33.06 21.07
N PRO A 721 0.85 33.05 22.42
CA PRO A 721 2.10 33.36 23.11
C PRO A 721 3.20 32.34 22.79
N LYS A 722 4.46 32.78 22.87
CA LYS A 722 5.65 31.97 22.54
C LYS A 722 6.17 31.17 23.71
#